data_AF-A0A517Q1Q4-F1
#
_entry.id   AF-A0A517Q1Q4-F1
#
_cell.length_a   1.000
_cell.length_b   1.000
_cell.length_c   1.000
_cell.angle_alpha   90.00
_cell.angle_beta   90.00
_cell.angle_gamma   90.00
#
_symmetry.space_group_name_H-M   'P 1'
#
loop_
_entity.id
_entity.type
_entity.pdbx_description
1 polymer ?
#
loop_
_entity_poly.entity_id
_entity_poly.type
_entity_poly.pdbx_seq_one_letter_code
_entity_poly.pdbx_strand_id
1 'polypeptide(L)'
;MYYSEQDRAPFSDTLFLSHKTMTEKTLPILTADSLSQSDLDQGLYPGRWWHREGEKIVCDLCPRACALGENDRGFCFVRQNLGGKMALTTYGRSTGFCVDPIEKKPLNHFYPGSSVLSFGTAGCNLGCKFCQNWDISKSREIERLSARAFPDEIAHVAAELGCKSVAFTYNDPVIWSEYAIETSKACHAQGVKTVAVTAGYITESARAEFFEHIDAANIDLKAFSEEFYYRVTLSHLQPVLDTLGWLKRETDVWFEITNLIIPQANDGDDEFQRMCDWILKEVGDEVPLHFSAFHPDFRMLDRGGTPPETLIRAREIALSAGLKYVYTGNVNDVRRQSTYCPGCGETLIERNWYQLGKYALNGNRCQYCNTEIAGHFDDRPGNWGQKRLPVDMHSFLKQHPLPSSSADDRQKGSSTMQTNPTTPKIELQPEHEQKLLQKAAAVVVGTATRTNPAEIVLEGLENMVINGAFVSLKRQGQLRSCCGNFGQPLPLGQALHQAAIRAAKDDPRFPPISPSEIGQLDLEVWLLSDLELVEEQGLDRLKAVTVGLHGLQIRADGRSGLLLPGVPLDHGWNAEEFLNQTCIKAGLPPTAWKDPGTTLLRYQGVSCGAKLAEMLAAPVENAATQILGGREFAQYLQYVQSTIEALMHGQVPSYYCPQVSDANIQGVALLLQHSETEDELVLSKWALKQSFPMQSTVFSMCQQLAQIIVRQNLRPGEFQVKLVLATDPALHGTVEGIQLIDFDSRNRSLFVFEGQKAGWFFDRNQSASEIISRAHQAVGLMQPEAAQVASMAVQTAASRFEIVNRPRAELGTEIRPTGVAGTFYPADAGSVNADLDELFDGDAEPQTWAAAMVPHAGWKYSGRIAADVLKRIKLPSTIIVIGPKHTREGVEWAVAPHKVWQLPNGNLNADLDLARRLAEEIPGLELDAAAHRNEHAIEVELPLIQRLAPEAHVVGIAIGGGNLQRCDEFAAGLARVIGELEEPPLLLISSDMNHFATDAENRRLDQMALEKIDTLDPEGLLETVREHHISMCGVLPAVIVMKALQKMGKLSQVERVGYATSGDVTGDRSRVVGYAGLLIN
;
A
#
# COMPACT_ATOMS: atom_id res chain seq x y z
N MET A 1 31.35 -45.84 -24.94
CA MET A 1 32.59 -46.26 -24.25
C MET A 1 32.16 -47.00 -22.99
N TYR A 2 32.74 -48.19 -22.79
CA TYR A 2 32.31 -49.27 -21.88
C TYR A 2 32.51 -49.01 -20.38
N TYR A 3 31.88 -49.89 -19.59
CA TYR A 3 32.07 -50.29 -18.17
C TYR A 3 31.11 -49.67 -17.13
N SER A 4 30.54 -50.40 -16.15
CA SER A 4 30.13 -51.81 -15.92
C SER A 4 29.58 -51.88 -14.49
N GLU A 5 28.57 -52.71 -14.24
CA GLU A 5 28.13 -53.15 -12.90
C GLU A 5 29.14 -54.09 -12.21
N GLN A 6 28.84 -54.43 -10.92
CA GLN A 6 29.47 -55.38 -9.97
C GLN A 6 30.31 -54.65 -8.89
N ASP A 7 30.01 -54.72 -7.58
CA ASP A 7 29.87 -55.93 -6.74
C ASP A 7 28.93 -55.78 -5.53
N ARG A 8 28.38 -56.92 -5.07
CA ARG A 8 27.61 -57.11 -3.83
C ARG A 8 28.37 -58.02 -2.85
N ALA A 9 28.20 -57.70 -1.54
CA ALA A 9 28.14 -58.59 -0.35
C ALA A 9 29.44 -58.88 0.46
N PRO A 10 29.38 -59.40 1.73
CA PRO A 10 28.49 -59.18 2.89
C PRO A 10 29.20 -59.17 4.29
N PHE A 11 28.42 -59.12 5.39
CA PHE A 11 28.74 -59.32 6.84
C PHE A 11 29.45 -58.17 7.57
N SER A 12 29.35 -57.96 8.89
CA SER A 12 28.36 -58.11 9.99
C SER A 12 29.16 -57.77 11.25
N ASP A 13 28.68 -56.90 12.16
CA ASP A 13 28.76 -57.21 13.60
C ASP A 13 28.04 -56.19 14.50
N THR A 14 27.12 -56.80 15.24
CA THR A 14 26.25 -56.48 16.37
C THR A 14 26.81 -55.57 17.47
N LEU A 15 25.93 -54.71 18.02
CA LEU A 15 25.69 -54.61 19.48
C LEU A 15 24.36 -53.90 19.79
N PHE A 16 23.46 -54.65 20.45
CA PHE A 16 22.14 -54.24 20.95
C PHE A 16 22.25 -53.37 22.20
N LEU A 17 21.33 -52.41 22.40
CA LEU A 17 20.82 -52.04 23.73
C LEU A 17 19.40 -51.41 23.65
N SER A 18 18.44 -52.16 24.20
CA SER A 18 17.13 -51.82 24.78
C SER A 18 16.17 -50.87 24.05
N HIS A 19 15.13 -51.46 23.45
CA HIS A 19 13.87 -50.79 23.15
C HIS A 19 13.17 -50.31 24.45
N LYS A 20 13.06 -49.00 24.63
CA LYS A 20 11.88 -48.39 25.26
C LYS A 20 10.90 -48.06 24.14
N THR A 21 9.76 -48.73 24.14
CA THR A 21 8.56 -48.38 23.39
C THR A 21 8.16 -46.95 23.72
N MET A 22 8.53 -46.00 22.87
CA MET A 22 7.83 -44.74 22.71
C MET A 22 6.58 -45.06 21.90
N THR A 23 5.43 -44.99 22.56
CA THR A 23 4.13 -44.94 21.90
C THR A 23 4.16 -43.85 20.84
N GLU A 24 4.01 -44.21 19.57
CA GLU A 24 3.58 -43.29 18.53
C GLU A 24 2.32 -42.59 19.03
N LYS A 25 2.44 -41.31 19.39
CA LYS A 25 1.27 -40.43 19.34
C LYS A 25 0.94 -40.30 17.86
N THR A 26 -0.04 -41.08 17.43
CA THR A 26 -0.73 -40.89 16.16
C THR A 26 -1.20 -39.44 16.10
N LEU A 27 -0.52 -38.64 15.28
CA LEU A 27 -0.97 -37.29 14.92
C LEU A 27 -2.26 -37.44 14.11
N PRO A 28 -3.26 -36.55 14.30
CA PRO A 28 -4.55 -36.69 13.64
C PRO A 28 -4.41 -36.61 12.13
N ILE A 29 -5.02 -37.59 11.47
CA ILE A 29 -4.99 -37.82 10.03
C ILE A 29 -5.95 -36.82 9.38
N LEU A 30 -5.45 -35.91 8.54
CA LEU A 30 -6.31 -35.08 7.69
C LEU A 30 -6.93 -35.96 6.58
N THR A 31 -8.24 -36.13 6.64
CA THR A 31 -9.15 -36.66 5.61
C THR A 31 -10.33 -35.70 5.55
N ALA A 32 -11.03 -35.56 4.43
CA ALA A 32 -12.14 -34.61 4.32
C ALA A 32 -13.21 -34.80 5.42
N ASP A 33 -13.39 -36.05 5.88
CA ASP A 33 -14.33 -36.43 6.95
C ASP A 33 -13.81 -36.20 8.39
N SER A 34 -12.56 -35.74 8.57
CA SER A 34 -11.93 -35.55 9.89
C SER A 34 -11.51 -34.11 10.20
N LEU A 35 -11.89 -33.14 9.35
CA LEU A 35 -11.61 -31.72 9.58
C LEU A 35 -12.51 -31.16 10.67
N SER A 36 -11.92 -30.50 11.67
CA SER A 36 -12.70 -29.73 12.63
C SER A 36 -13.13 -28.39 12.01
N GLN A 37 -14.22 -27.79 12.51
CA GLN A 37 -14.62 -26.44 12.10
C GLN A 37 -13.49 -25.42 12.33
N SER A 38 -12.66 -25.64 13.36
CA SER A 38 -11.47 -24.83 13.66
C SER A 38 -10.41 -24.90 12.54
N ASP A 39 -10.23 -26.05 11.90
CA ASP A 39 -9.26 -26.20 10.80
C ASP A 39 -9.73 -25.46 9.55
N LEU A 40 -11.03 -25.54 9.25
CA LEU A 40 -11.66 -24.79 8.16
C LEU A 40 -11.67 -23.27 8.41
N ASP A 41 -11.92 -22.84 9.65
CA ASP A 41 -11.82 -21.43 10.05
C ASP A 41 -10.37 -20.90 9.93
N GLN A 42 -9.37 -21.79 10.10
CA GLN A 42 -7.95 -21.52 9.84
C GLN A 42 -7.57 -21.59 8.35
N GLY A 43 -8.52 -21.94 7.47
CA GLY A 43 -8.32 -22.06 6.03
C GLY A 43 -7.53 -23.29 5.59
N LEU A 44 -7.41 -24.30 6.47
CA LEU A 44 -6.72 -25.56 6.20
C LEU A 44 -7.67 -26.54 5.51
N TYR A 45 -7.22 -27.09 4.37
CA TYR A 45 -7.96 -28.11 3.63
C TYR A 45 -6.99 -29.16 3.06
N PRO A 46 -7.35 -30.46 3.04
CA PRO A 46 -6.48 -31.51 2.50
C PRO A 46 -6.18 -31.27 1.02
N GLY A 47 -4.89 -31.21 0.67
CA GLY A 47 -4.45 -31.12 -0.73
C GLY A 47 -4.57 -32.47 -1.43
N ARG A 48 -5.08 -32.47 -2.68
CA ARG A 48 -5.38 -33.72 -3.41
C ARG A 48 -4.22 -34.26 -4.24
N TRP A 49 -3.45 -33.40 -4.90
CA TRP A 49 -2.41 -33.82 -5.85
C TRP A 49 -1.02 -33.83 -5.22
N TRP A 50 -0.63 -34.99 -4.69
CA TRP A 50 0.70 -35.24 -4.17
C TRP A 50 0.97 -36.73 -4.00
N HIS A 51 2.24 -37.09 -3.95
CA HIS A 51 2.70 -38.42 -3.55
C HIS A 51 3.86 -38.30 -2.56
N ARG A 52 4.21 -39.41 -1.92
CA ARG A 52 5.33 -39.48 -0.98
C ARG A 52 6.58 -40.00 -1.68
N GLU A 53 7.70 -39.31 -1.48
CA GLU A 53 9.01 -39.71 -1.97
C GLU A 53 10.03 -39.64 -0.82
N GLY A 54 10.33 -40.81 -0.23
CA GLY A 54 11.15 -40.91 0.97
C GLY A 54 10.51 -40.23 2.20
N GLU A 55 11.25 -39.30 2.81
CA GLU A 55 10.78 -38.49 3.96
C GLU A 55 10.01 -37.23 3.54
N LYS A 56 9.95 -36.93 2.24
CA LYS A 56 9.27 -35.74 1.71
C LYS A 56 7.97 -36.09 0.99
N ILE A 57 7.10 -35.10 0.81
CA ILE A 57 5.99 -35.17 -0.14
C ILE A 57 6.32 -34.36 -1.39
N VAL A 58 5.83 -34.78 -2.55
CA VAL A 58 6.01 -34.07 -3.82
C VAL A 58 4.63 -33.59 -4.29
N CYS A 59 4.52 -32.30 -4.60
CA CYS A 59 3.29 -31.70 -5.11
C CYS A 59 3.10 -31.98 -6.60
N ASP A 60 2.03 -32.68 -6.98
CA ASP A 60 1.77 -33.10 -8.36
C ASP A 60 0.80 -32.19 -9.11
N LEU A 61 0.39 -31.07 -8.51
CA LEU A 61 -0.62 -30.19 -9.09
C LEU A 61 -0.14 -29.36 -10.28
N CYS A 62 1.06 -28.78 -10.16
CA CYS A 62 1.62 -27.94 -11.20
C CYS A 62 3.01 -28.45 -11.58
N PRO A 63 3.51 -28.12 -12.78
CA PRO A 63 4.79 -28.66 -13.28
C PRO A 63 6.03 -28.30 -12.44
N ARG A 64 5.89 -27.56 -11.33
CA ARG A 64 7.01 -27.27 -10.42
C ARG A 64 7.46 -28.46 -9.58
N ALA A 65 6.60 -29.47 -9.38
CA ALA A 65 6.91 -30.69 -8.63
C ALA A 65 7.63 -30.42 -7.29
N CYS A 66 7.12 -29.49 -6.47
CA CYS A 66 7.82 -29.06 -5.26
C CYS A 66 7.95 -30.24 -4.27
N ALA A 67 9.19 -30.61 -3.91
CA ALA A 67 9.48 -31.59 -2.88
C ALA A 67 9.59 -30.92 -1.50
N LEU A 68 8.69 -31.28 -0.58
CA LEU A 68 8.45 -30.61 0.69
C LEU A 68 8.74 -31.54 1.87
N GLY A 69 9.67 -31.15 2.74
CA GLY A 69 9.82 -31.72 4.08
C GLY A 69 8.68 -31.30 5.01
N GLU A 70 8.65 -31.84 6.23
CA GLU A 70 7.63 -31.48 7.22
C GLU A 70 7.60 -29.96 7.47
N ASN A 71 6.42 -29.36 7.46
CA ASN A 71 6.16 -27.91 7.54
C ASN A 71 6.63 -27.05 6.35
N ASP A 72 7.32 -27.62 5.34
CA ASP A 72 7.74 -26.87 4.16
C ASP A 72 6.53 -26.41 3.33
N ARG A 73 6.67 -25.25 2.68
CA ARG A 73 5.69 -24.70 1.74
C ARG A 73 6.18 -24.80 0.31
N GLY A 74 5.28 -25.11 -0.61
CA GLY A 74 5.52 -25.05 -2.04
C GLY A 74 5.85 -23.63 -2.50
N PHE A 75 6.37 -23.51 -3.73
CA PHE A 75 6.71 -22.21 -4.33
C PHE A 75 5.55 -21.20 -4.30
N CYS A 76 4.31 -21.69 -4.39
CA CYS A 76 3.11 -20.88 -4.33
C CYS A 76 2.75 -20.34 -2.93
N PHE A 77 3.48 -20.75 -1.89
CA PHE A 77 3.29 -20.41 -0.47
C PHE A 77 1.99 -20.89 0.20
N VAL A 78 0.98 -21.30 -0.58
CA VAL A 78 -0.33 -21.71 -0.04
C VAL A 78 -0.49 -23.21 0.15
N ARG A 79 0.44 -24.01 -0.38
CA ARG A 79 0.47 -25.46 -0.20
C ARG A 79 1.60 -25.83 0.76
N GLN A 80 1.27 -26.56 1.82
CA GLN A 80 2.19 -26.88 2.91
C GLN A 80 2.15 -28.38 3.22
N ASN A 81 3.29 -28.96 3.56
CA ASN A 81 3.34 -30.29 4.14
C ASN A 81 3.04 -30.21 5.65
N LEU A 82 1.95 -30.82 6.10
CA LEU A 82 1.58 -30.91 7.51
C LEU A 82 1.31 -32.37 7.87
N GLY A 83 2.08 -32.92 8.82
CA GLY A 83 1.95 -34.30 9.26
C GLY A 83 2.22 -35.31 8.14
N GLY A 84 3.15 -35.00 7.23
CA GLY A 84 3.45 -35.83 6.06
C GLY A 84 2.35 -35.88 5.00
N LYS A 85 1.43 -34.90 4.98
CA LYS A 85 0.37 -34.76 3.98
C LYS A 85 0.32 -33.34 3.42
N MET A 86 -0.11 -33.21 2.16
CA MET A 86 -0.34 -31.90 1.56
C MET A 86 -1.57 -31.23 2.17
N ALA A 87 -1.45 -29.96 2.54
CA ALA A 87 -2.53 -29.09 2.97
C ALA A 87 -2.55 -27.79 2.14
N LEU A 88 -3.74 -27.40 1.68
CA LEU A 88 -4.05 -26.06 1.20
C LEU A 88 -4.33 -25.16 2.41
N THR A 89 -3.75 -23.96 2.45
CA THR A 89 -3.80 -23.05 3.62
C THR A 89 -4.66 -21.79 3.39
N THR A 90 -5.42 -21.77 2.29
CA THR A 90 -6.24 -20.63 1.83
C THR A 90 -7.69 -21.00 1.55
N TYR A 91 -8.13 -22.20 1.94
CA TYR A 91 -9.50 -22.63 1.66
C TYR A 91 -10.50 -21.74 2.41
N GLY A 92 -11.56 -21.30 1.74
CA GLY A 92 -12.56 -20.41 2.34
C GLY A 92 -12.05 -19.01 2.69
N ARG A 93 -10.91 -18.59 2.11
CA ARG A 93 -10.25 -17.30 2.36
C ARG A 93 -9.93 -16.60 1.04
N SER A 94 -10.23 -15.30 0.96
CA SER A 94 -10.05 -14.51 -0.27
C SER A 94 -9.53 -13.11 0.02
N THR A 95 -8.66 -12.59 -0.85
CA THR A 95 -8.06 -11.25 -0.71
C THR A 95 -9.00 -10.09 -1.06
N GLY A 96 -10.25 -10.38 -1.41
CA GLY A 96 -11.30 -9.41 -1.68
C GLY A 96 -12.31 -9.89 -2.74
N PHE A 97 -13.46 -9.22 -2.80
CA PHE A 97 -14.54 -9.52 -3.73
C PHE A 97 -14.99 -8.26 -4.47
N CYS A 98 -15.20 -8.40 -5.77
CA CYS A 98 -15.69 -7.29 -6.60
C CYS A 98 -16.49 -7.80 -7.79
N VAL A 99 -17.67 -7.24 -8.02
CA VAL A 99 -18.40 -7.43 -9.27
C VAL A 99 -17.84 -6.48 -10.33
N ASP A 100 -17.41 -7.05 -11.45
CA ASP A 100 -16.81 -6.38 -12.60
C ASP A 100 -17.53 -6.84 -13.90
N PRO A 101 -17.34 -6.15 -15.04
CA PRO A 101 -17.77 -6.67 -16.35
C PRO A 101 -16.93 -7.88 -16.78
N ILE A 102 -17.55 -8.81 -17.53
CA ILE A 102 -16.86 -10.01 -18.04
C ILE A 102 -15.70 -9.68 -18.98
N GLU A 103 -15.76 -8.56 -19.70
CA GLU A 103 -14.69 -8.07 -20.59
C GLU A 103 -13.38 -7.80 -19.82
N LYS A 104 -13.44 -7.54 -18.52
CA LYS A 104 -12.26 -7.39 -17.66
C LYS A 104 -11.54 -8.72 -17.38
N LYS A 105 -12.19 -9.85 -17.67
CA LYS A 105 -11.63 -11.22 -17.59
C LYS A 105 -11.26 -11.72 -19.00
N PRO A 106 -10.63 -10.87 -19.82
CA PRO A 106 -10.58 -10.90 -21.29
C PRO A 106 -11.38 -12.02 -21.96
N LEU A 107 -12.71 -11.98 -21.78
CA LEU A 107 -13.66 -12.95 -22.31
C LEU A 107 -14.70 -12.21 -23.14
N ASN A 108 -14.33 -11.87 -24.38
CA ASN A 108 -15.17 -11.07 -25.25
C ASN A 108 -16.32 -11.89 -25.86
N HIS A 109 -16.22 -13.21 -25.88
CA HIS A 109 -17.14 -14.13 -26.54
C HIS A 109 -17.83 -15.06 -25.51
N PHE A 110 -17.89 -14.65 -24.25
CA PHE A 110 -18.59 -15.36 -23.18
C PHE A 110 -19.55 -14.42 -22.43
N TYR A 111 -20.82 -14.44 -22.83
CA TYR A 111 -21.90 -13.58 -22.32
C TYR A 111 -21.53 -12.09 -22.23
N PRO A 112 -21.24 -11.42 -23.36
CA PRO A 112 -20.73 -10.04 -23.37
C PRO A 112 -21.63 -9.05 -22.63
N GLY A 113 -21.03 -8.15 -21.84
CA GLY A 113 -21.69 -7.12 -21.05
C GLY A 113 -22.30 -7.61 -19.73
N SER A 114 -22.15 -8.90 -19.41
CA SER A 114 -22.64 -9.48 -18.15
C SER A 114 -21.75 -9.15 -16.95
N SER A 115 -22.31 -9.26 -15.75
CA SER A 115 -21.62 -9.10 -14.47
C SER A 115 -20.93 -10.39 -14.04
N VAL A 116 -19.73 -10.25 -13.49
CA VAL A 116 -18.94 -11.34 -12.90
C VAL A 116 -18.41 -11.00 -11.51
N LEU A 117 -18.76 -11.81 -10.51
CA LEU A 117 -18.20 -11.68 -9.16
C LEU A 117 -16.79 -12.25 -9.14
N SER A 118 -15.80 -11.41 -8.89
CA SER A 118 -14.38 -11.74 -9.01
C SER A 118 -13.72 -11.86 -7.64
N PHE A 119 -12.88 -12.89 -7.44
CA PHE A 119 -12.07 -13.05 -6.23
C PHE A 119 -10.80 -13.86 -6.47
N GLY A 120 -9.88 -13.84 -5.51
CA GLY A 120 -8.61 -14.56 -5.55
C GLY A 120 -8.02 -14.81 -4.17
N THR A 121 -6.93 -15.57 -4.13
CA THR A 121 -6.20 -15.87 -2.88
C THR A 121 -4.78 -15.29 -2.94
N ALA A 122 -3.94 -15.56 -1.92
CA ALA A 122 -2.53 -15.19 -1.96
C ALA A 122 -1.68 -16.18 -2.76
N GLY A 123 -0.52 -15.73 -3.26
CA GLY A 123 0.48 -16.61 -3.90
C GLY A 123 0.24 -16.92 -5.37
N CYS A 124 1.21 -17.57 -6.04
CA CYS A 124 1.14 -17.94 -7.47
C CYS A 124 2.14 -19.07 -7.80
N ASN A 125 1.85 -19.92 -8.77
CA ASN A 125 2.78 -20.95 -9.29
C ASN A 125 3.79 -20.40 -10.32
N LEU A 126 3.64 -19.17 -10.80
CA LEU A 126 4.61 -18.49 -11.66
C LEU A 126 5.37 -17.40 -10.89
N GLY A 127 6.63 -17.17 -11.27
CA GLY A 127 7.56 -16.17 -10.75
C GLY A 127 7.63 -14.87 -11.56
N CYS A 128 6.58 -14.46 -12.29
CA CYS A 128 6.58 -13.32 -13.21
C CYS A 128 7.20 -12.04 -12.62
N LYS A 129 8.25 -11.52 -13.28
CA LYS A 129 8.90 -10.24 -12.93
C LYS A 129 8.04 -9.00 -13.24
N PHE A 130 7.07 -9.13 -14.14
CA PHE A 130 6.17 -8.06 -14.61
C PHE A 130 4.76 -8.12 -13.98
N CYS A 131 4.58 -8.86 -12.89
CA CYS A 131 3.25 -9.13 -12.33
C CYS A 131 2.54 -7.83 -11.93
N GLN A 132 1.38 -7.53 -12.54
CA GLN A 132 0.58 -6.32 -12.27
C GLN A 132 -0.29 -6.46 -11.01
N ASN A 133 -0.54 -7.68 -10.53
CA ASN A 133 -1.20 -7.99 -9.25
C ASN A 133 -0.19 -8.54 -8.23
N TRP A 134 1.04 -8.00 -8.21
CA TRP A 134 2.15 -8.56 -7.44
C TRP A 134 1.92 -8.48 -5.92
N ASP A 135 1.19 -7.47 -5.46
CA ASP A 135 0.79 -7.26 -4.08
C ASP A 135 -0.01 -8.45 -3.52
N ILE A 136 -0.83 -9.10 -4.34
CA ILE A 136 -1.60 -10.30 -4.00
C ILE A 136 -0.80 -11.58 -4.35
N SER A 137 -0.27 -11.65 -5.58
CA SER A 137 0.35 -12.85 -6.14
C SER A 137 1.73 -13.19 -5.54
N LYS A 138 2.40 -12.23 -4.90
CA LYS A 138 3.70 -12.40 -4.24
C LYS A 138 3.63 -12.25 -2.72
N SER A 139 2.43 -12.02 -2.17
CA SER A 139 2.25 -11.92 -0.73
C SER A 139 2.52 -13.25 -0.04
N ARG A 140 3.24 -13.18 1.09
CA ARG A 140 3.40 -14.27 2.06
C ARG A 140 2.47 -14.12 3.26
N GLU A 141 1.73 -13.01 3.34
CA GLU A 141 0.84 -12.66 4.45
C GLU A 141 -0.60 -13.12 4.15
N ILE A 142 -0.83 -14.43 4.24
CA ILE A 142 -2.14 -15.06 3.95
C ILE A 142 -3.25 -14.54 4.89
N GLU A 143 -2.93 -14.29 6.16
CA GLU A 143 -3.92 -13.92 7.18
C GLU A 143 -4.29 -12.43 7.20
N ARG A 144 -3.37 -11.54 6.83
CA ARG A 144 -3.59 -10.09 6.94
C ARG A 144 -4.51 -9.53 5.83
N LEU A 145 -4.58 -10.23 4.70
CA LEU A 145 -5.27 -9.78 3.50
C LEU A 145 -6.59 -10.52 3.21
N SER A 146 -6.90 -11.61 3.92
CA SER A 146 -7.97 -12.51 3.50
C SER A 146 -9.25 -12.42 4.34
N ALA A 147 -10.38 -12.10 3.70
CA ALA A 147 -11.72 -12.26 4.27
C ALA A 147 -12.18 -13.72 4.17
N ARG A 148 -12.94 -14.19 5.16
CA ARG A 148 -13.61 -15.49 5.12
C ARG A 148 -14.76 -15.45 4.11
N ALA A 149 -14.83 -16.47 3.26
CA ALA A 149 -15.95 -16.71 2.35
C ALA A 149 -15.91 -18.18 1.92
N PHE A 150 -16.94 -18.96 2.22
CA PHE A 150 -17.04 -20.36 1.81
C PHE A 150 -17.72 -20.51 0.43
N PRO A 151 -17.53 -21.65 -0.26
CA PRO A 151 -18.15 -21.93 -1.57
C PRO A 151 -19.63 -21.55 -1.69
N ASP A 152 -20.48 -22.02 -0.77
CA ASP A 152 -21.92 -21.77 -0.80
C ASP A 152 -22.26 -20.29 -0.56
N GLU A 153 -21.49 -19.61 0.29
CA GLU A 153 -21.63 -18.18 0.56
C GLU A 153 -21.32 -17.37 -0.71
N ILE A 154 -20.28 -17.73 -1.46
CA ILE A 154 -19.90 -17.06 -2.71
C ILE A 154 -20.96 -17.28 -3.79
N ALA A 155 -21.43 -18.51 -3.96
CA ALA A 155 -22.48 -18.84 -4.92
C ALA A 155 -23.77 -18.07 -4.63
N HIS A 156 -24.18 -18.02 -3.35
CA HIS A 156 -25.36 -17.28 -2.91
C HIS A 156 -25.24 -15.78 -3.17
N VAL A 157 -24.12 -15.17 -2.79
CA VAL A 157 -23.89 -13.74 -3.02
C VAL A 157 -23.88 -13.41 -4.52
N ALA A 158 -23.27 -14.25 -5.34
CA ALA A 158 -23.27 -14.07 -6.79
C ALA A 158 -24.71 -14.13 -7.36
N ALA A 159 -25.52 -15.09 -6.92
CA ALA A 159 -26.91 -15.24 -7.34
C ALA A 159 -27.78 -14.04 -6.91
N GLU A 160 -27.68 -13.62 -5.64
CA GLU A 160 -28.43 -12.48 -5.10
C GLU A 160 -28.06 -11.15 -5.78
N LEU A 161 -26.79 -10.97 -6.15
CA LEU A 161 -26.32 -9.81 -6.90
C LEU A 161 -26.68 -9.88 -8.40
N GLY A 162 -27.32 -10.96 -8.86
CA GLY A 162 -27.66 -11.16 -10.27
C GLY A 162 -26.41 -11.31 -11.16
N CYS A 163 -25.31 -11.83 -10.62
CA CYS A 163 -24.11 -12.11 -11.40
C CYS A 163 -24.36 -13.31 -12.31
N LYS A 164 -23.99 -13.18 -13.59
CA LYS A 164 -24.06 -14.31 -14.54
C LYS A 164 -23.00 -15.36 -14.21
N SER A 165 -21.85 -14.92 -13.70
CA SER A 165 -20.72 -15.78 -13.40
C SER A 165 -19.92 -15.36 -12.16
N VAL A 166 -19.08 -16.27 -11.68
CA VAL A 166 -18.02 -16.05 -10.69
C VAL A 166 -16.65 -16.29 -11.36
N ALA A 167 -15.70 -15.37 -11.17
CA ALA A 167 -14.35 -15.49 -11.71
C ALA A 167 -13.31 -15.74 -10.61
N PHE A 168 -12.56 -16.83 -10.78
CA PHE A 168 -11.34 -17.15 -10.05
C PHE A 168 -10.16 -16.40 -10.69
N THR A 169 -9.65 -15.37 -10.03
CA THR A 169 -8.72 -14.39 -10.61
C THR A 169 -7.82 -13.73 -9.55
N TYR A 170 -7.24 -12.56 -9.84
CA TYR A 170 -6.24 -11.79 -9.07
C TYR A 170 -4.88 -12.49 -8.94
N ASN A 171 -4.89 -13.79 -8.68
CA ASN A 171 -3.77 -14.71 -8.79
C ASN A 171 -4.17 -15.95 -9.62
N ASP A 172 -3.25 -16.92 -9.76
CA ASP A 172 -3.52 -18.12 -10.55
C ASP A 172 -4.35 -19.14 -9.75
N PRO A 173 -5.58 -19.50 -10.19
CA PRO A 173 -6.47 -20.40 -9.45
C PRO A 173 -6.00 -21.85 -9.37
N VAL A 174 -5.03 -22.26 -10.21
CA VAL A 174 -4.48 -23.61 -10.16
C VAL A 174 -3.95 -23.91 -8.76
N ILE A 175 -3.28 -22.98 -8.08
CA ILE A 175 -2.62 -23.29 -6.79
C ILE A 175 -3.61 -23.62 -5.66
N TRP A 176 -4.87 -23.17 -5.77
CA TRP A 176 -5.96 -23.36 -4.81
C TRP A 176 -7.14 -24.13 -5.43
N SER A 177 -6.84 -25.05 -6.35
CA SER A 177 -7.80 -25.81 -7.15
C SER A 177 -8.95 -26.46 -6.35
N GLU A 178 -8.71 -26.98 -5.14
CA GLU A 178 -9.77 -27.55 -4.29
C GLU A 178 -10.86 -26.52 -3.99
N TYR A 179 -10.47 -25.29 -3.66
CA TYR A 179 -11.40 -24.23 -3.34
C TYR A 179 -12.13 -23.71 -4.59
N ALA A 180 -11.46 -23.64 -5.74
CA ALA A 180 -12.10 -23.28 -7.02
C ALA A 180 -13.14 -24.33 -7.44
N ILE A 181 -12.83 -25.62 -7.32
CA ILE A 181 -13.72 -26.72 -7.68
C ILE A 181 -14.98 -26.73 -6.80
N GLU A 182 -14.83 -26.66 -5.48
CA GLU A 182 -15.99 -26.66 -4.58
C GLU A 182 -16.86 -25.42 -4.75
N THR A 183 -16.24 -24.24 -4.99
CA THR A 183 -16.99 -23.03 -5.34
C THR A 183 -17.72 -23.17 -6.67
N SER A 184 -17.13 -23.87 -7.64
CA SER A 184 -17.77 -24.08 -8.94
C SER A 184 -19.02 -24.94 -8.84
N LYS A 185 -18.94 -26.04 -8.07
CA LYS A 185 -20.09 -26.90 -7.79
C LYS A 185 -21.23 -26.12 -7.11
N ALA A 186 -20.89 -25.30 -6.11
CA ALA A 186 -21.85 -24.45 -5.42
C ALA A 186 -22.50 -23.42 -6.36
N CYS A 187 -21.73 -22.79 -7.27
CA CYS A 187 -22.25 -21.85 -8.26
C CYS A 187 -23.23 -22.52 -9.24
N HIS A 188 -22.86 -23.70 -9.77
CA HIS A 188 -23.72 -24.46 -10.68
C HIS A 188 -25.04 -24.89 -10.05
N ALA A 189 -25.03 -25.23 -8.75
CA ALA A 189 -26.26 -25.54 -8.01
C ALA A 189 -27.26 -24.36 -7.97
N GLN A 190 -26.77 -23.14 -8.16
CA GLN A 190 -27.57 -21.91 -8.22
C GLN A 190 -27.73 -21.34 -9.64
N GLY A 191 -27.27 -22.07 -10.67
CA GLY A 191 -27.32 -21.61 -12.06
C GLY A 191 -26.32 -20.48 -12.40
N VAL A 192 -25.33 -20.23 -11.53
CA VAL A 192 -24.26 -19.25 -11.76
C VAL A 192 -23.09 -19.93 -12.45
N LYS A 193 -22.57 -19.31 -13.53
CA LYS A 193 -21.45 -19.83 -14.32
C LYS A 193 -20.10 -19.58 -13.64
N THR A 194 -19.05 -20.29 -14.03
CA THR A 194 -17.72 -20.18 -13.42
C THR A 194 -16.64 -19.88 -14.46
N VAL A 195 -15.70 -19.02 -14.08
CA VAL A 195 -14.64 -18.53 -14.96
C VAL A 195 -13.29 -18.69 -14.28
N ALA A 196 -12.30 -19.23 -14.99
CA ALA A 196 -10.91 -19.28 -14.55
C ALA A 196 -10.03 -18.30 -15.35
N VAL A 197 -9.33 -17.38 -14.67
CA VAL A 197 -8.25 -16.59 -15.29
C VAL A 197 -6.91 -17.13 -14.80
N THR A 198 -6.21 -17.87 -15.65
CA THR A 198 -5.05 -18.68 -15.26
C THR A 198 -3.95 -18.64 -16.33
N ALA A 199 -2.70 -18.90 -15.93
CA ALA A 199 -1.62 -19.18 -16.88
C ALA A 199 -1.70 -20.59 -17.49
N GLY A 200 -2.64 -21.43 -17.06
CA GLY A 200 -2.76 -22.81 -17.54
C GLY A 200 -1.56 -23.70 -17.18
N TYR A 201 -0.79 -23.32 -16.16
CA TYR A 201 0.42 -24.02 -15.74
C TYR A 201 0.11 -25.13 -14.72
N ILE A 202 -0.54 -26.18 -15.22
CA ILE A 202 -1.09 -27.32 -14.48
C ILE A 202 -0.58 -28.65 -15.06
N THR A 203 -0.48 -29.69 -14.25
CA THR A 203 -0.06 -31.02 -14.73
C THR A 203 -1.19 -31.74 -15.45
N GLU A 204 -0.84 -32.72 -16.27
CA GLU A 204 -1.81 -33.58 -16.96
C GLU A 204 -2.74 -34.33 -15.98
N SER A 205 -2.20 -34.80 -14.85
CA SER A 205 -2.97 -35.52 -13.83
C SER A 205 -3.98 -34.65 -13.09
N ALA A 206 -3.80 -33.33 -13.06
CA ALA A 206 -4.67 -32.41 -12.32
C ALA A 206 -5.63 -31.62 -13.22
N ARG A 207 -5.27 -31.38 -14.50
CA ARG A 207 -6.03 -30.46 -15.38
C ARG A 207 -7.46 -30.90 -15.63
N ALA A 208 -7.71 -32.21 -15.78
CA ALA A 208 -9.06 -32.72 -16.05
C ALA A 208 -10.05 -32.33 -14.96
N GLU A 209 -9.70 -32.59 -13.70
CA GLU A 209 -10.56 -32.31 -12.55
C GLU A 209 -10.69 -30.79 -12.29
N PHE A 210 -9.63 -30.01 -12.52
CA PHE A 210 -9.70 -28.55 -12.39
C PHE A 210 -10.69 -27.92 -13.36
N PHE A 211 -10.67 -28.33 -14.63
CA PHE A 211 -11.51 -27.75 -15.68
C PHE A 211 -12.91 -28.38 -15.78
N GLU A 212 -13.17 -29.51 -15.12
CA GLU A 212 -14.46 -30.23 -15.17
C GLU A 212 -15.67 -29.33 -14.85
N HIS A 213 -15.52 -28.39 -13.91
CA HIS A 213 -16.58 -27.50 -13.46
C HIS A 213 -16.37 -26.04 -13.87
N ILE A 214 -15.48 -25.76 -14.82
CA ILE A 214 -15.22 -24.41 -15.32
C ILE A 214 -16.01 -24.21 -16.62
N ASP A 215 -16.89 -23.21 -16.69
CA ASP A 215 -17.63 -22.93 -17.93
C ASP A 215 -16.78 -22.16 -18.95
N ALA A 216 -15.91 -21.26 -18.48
CA ALA A 216 -15.00 -20.54 -19.36
C ALA A 216 -13.62 -20.26 -18.73
N ALA A 217 -12.59 -20.15 -19.57
CA ALA A 217 -11.24 -19.83 -19.13
C ALA A 217 -10.60 -18.73 -20.00
N ASN A 218 -9.91 -17.80 -19.35
CA ASN A 218 -8.91 -16.99 -20.03
C ASN A 218 -7.52 -17.55 -19.69
N ILE A 219 -6.79 -17.99 -20.73
CA ILE A 219 -5.45 -18.56 -20.57
C ILE A 219 -4.41 -17.51 -20.95
N ASP A 220 -3.62 -17.11 -19.97
CA ASP A 220 -2.52 -16.17 -20.18
C ASP A 220 -1.29 -16.88 -20.78
N LEU A 221 -1.15 -16.81 -22.10
CA LEU A 221 0.05 -17.21 -22.82
C LEU A 221 1.08 -16.07 -22.75
N LYS A 222 2.03 -16.16 -21.81
CA LYS A 222 2.89 -15.02 -21.41
C LYS A 222 3.90 -14.60 -22.49
N ALA A 223 4.32 -15.53 -23.33
CA ALA A 223 5.24 -15.34 -24.45
C ALA A 223 5.21 -16.61 -25.33
N PHE A 224 5.94 -16.61 -26.43
CA PHE A 224 6.09 -17.78 -27.29
C PHE A 224 7.57 -18.20 -27.43
N SER A 225 8.31 -18.06 -26.33
CA SER A 225 9.68 -18.51 -26.19
C SER A 225 9.94 -19.15 -24.82
N GLU A 226 10.67 -20.27 -24.83
CA GLU A 226 11.07 -20.97 -23.61
C GLU A 226 12.03 -20.11 -22.75
N GLU A 227 12.88 -19.30 -23.39
CA GLU A 227 13.78 -18.40 -22.69
C GLU A 227 13.02 -17.37 -21.83
N PHE A 228 11.94 -16.78 -22.38
CA PHE A 228 11.11 -15.86 -21.63
C PHE A 228 10.47 -16.56 -20.42
N TYR A 229 9.88 -17.74 -20.63
CA TYR A 229 9.26 -18.50 -19.56
C TYR A 229 10.27 -18.84 -18.44
N TYR A 230 11.47 -19.29 -18.81
CA TYR A 230 12.50 -19.63 -17.85
C TYR A 230 13.03 -18.41 -17.09
N ARG A 231 13.38 -17.32 -17.80
CA ARG A 231 14.07 -16.16 -17.20
C ARG A 231 13.14 -15.13 -16.57
N VAL A 232 11.93 -14.99 -17.08
CA VAL A 232 10.99 -13.92 -16.71
C VAL A 232 9.88 -14.43 -15.80
N THR A 233 9.36 -15.64 -16.06
CA THR A 233 8.27 -16.23 -15.27
C THR A 233 8.69 -17.39 -14.38
N LEU A 234 9.95 -17.85 -14.44
CA LEU A 234 10.46 -18.99 -13.67
C LEU A 234 9.58 -20.25 -13.85
N SER A 235 9.19 -20.52 -15.09
CA SER A 235 8.35 -21.63 -15.52
C SER A 235 8.76 -22.11 -16.92
N HIS A 236 7.98 -23.01 -17.53
CA HIS A 236 8.21 -23.56 -18.87
C HIS A 236 7.03 -23.27 -19.80
N LEU A 237 7.28 -23.10 -21.11
CA LEU A 237 6.25 -22.79 -22.10
C LEU A 237 5.38 -24.02 -22.40
N GLN A 238 6.00 -25.18 -22.61
CA GLN A 238 5.33 -26.38 -23.10
C GLN A 238 4.09 -26.80 -22.26
N PRO A 239 4.13 -26.78 -20.92
CA PRO A 239 2.94 -27.15 -20.13
C PRO A 239 1.72 -26.25 -20.38
N VAL A 240 1.92 -24.97 -20.71
CA VAL A 240 0.82 -24.06 -21.05
C VAL A 240 0.24 -24.41 -22.43
N LEU A 241 1.11 -24.71 -23.39
CA LEU A 241 0.70 -25.15 -24.74
C LEU A 241 -0.06 -26.48 -24.69
N ASP A 242 0.38 -27.42 -23.84
CA ASP A 242 -0.29 -28.70 -23.64
C ASP A 242 -1.68 -28.51 -23.03
N THR A 243 -1.85 -27.57 -22.10
CA THR A 243 -3.15 -27.22 -21.53
C THR A 243 -4.07 -26.60 -22.58
N LEU A 244 -3.59 -25.66 -23.39
CA LEU A 244 -4.36 -25.04 -24.47
C LEU A 244 -4.84 -26.07 -25.52
N GLY A 245 -3.93 -26.94 -25.97
CA GLY A 245 -4.28 -28.01 -26.91
C GLY A 245 -5.25 -29.03 -26.32
N TRP A 246 -5.11 -29.33 -25.01
CA TRP A 246 -6.03 -30.23 -24.30
C TRP A 246 -7.42 -29.61 -24.14
N LEU A 247 -7.53 -28.34 -23.73
CA LEU A 247 -8.82 -27.64 -23.64
C LEU A 247 -9.57 -27.68 -24.96
N LYS A 248 -8.88 -27.50 -26.09
CA LYS A 248 -9.54 -27.55 -27.41
C LYS A 248 -10.06 -28.94 -27.79
N ARG A 249 -9.31 -29.99 -27.44
CA ARG A 249 -9.54 -31.36 -27.96
C ARG A 249 -10.39 -32.22 -27.04
N GLU A 250 -10.29 -32.00 -25.74
CA GLU A 250 -10.78 -32.92 -24.71
C GLU A 250 -11.87 -32.30 -23.81
N THR A 251 -12.21 -31.01 -23.97
CA THR A 251 -13.25 -30.36 -23.16
C THR A 251 -14.20 -29.47 -23.97
N ASP A 252 -15.34 -29.16 -23.37
CA ASP A 252 -16.31 -28.18 -23.88
C ASP A 252 -16.13 -26.79 -23.22
N VAL A 253 -15.04 -26.57 -22.49
CA VAL A 253 -14.78 -25.29 -21.80
C VAL A 253 -14.54 -24.21 -22.84
N TRP A 254 -15.31 -23.11 -22.80
CA TRP A 254 -15.03 -21.96 -23.65
C TRP A 254 -13.73 -21.31 -23.21
N PHE A 255 -12.80 -21.03 -24.11
CA PHE A 255 -11.60 -20.31 -23.70
C PHE A 255 -11.15 -19.26 -24.70
N GLU A 256 -10.45 -18.28 -24.16
CA GLU A 256 -9.81 -17.18 -24.89
C GLU A 256 -8.35 -17.06 -24.41
N ILE A 257 -7.48 -16.56 -25.27
CA ILE A 257 -6.04 -16.47 -24.99
C ILE A 257 -5.67 -15.01 -24.80
N THR A 258 -4.95 -14.70 -23.73
CA THR A 258 -4.35 -13.37 -23.52
C THR A 258 -2.83 -13.44 -23.62
N ASN A 259 -2.25 -12.54 -24.39
CA ASN A 259 -0.81 -12.31 -24.46
C ASN A 259 -0.51 -10.84 -24.09
N LEU A 260 0.10 -10.65 -22.92
CA LEU A 260 0.57 -9.35 -22.47
C LEU A 260 1.86 -9.02 -23.22
N ILE A 261 1.83 -7.97 -24.04
CA ILE A 261 3.00 -7.55 -24.81
C ILE A 261 3.89 -6.70 -23.93
N ILE A 262 5.18 -6.99 -23.91
CA ILE A 262 6.19 -6.32 -23.11
C ILE A 262 7.30 -5.85 -24.06
N PRO A 263 7.56 -4.54 -24.13
CA PRO A 263 8.59 -3.99 -25.01
C PRO A 263 9.95 -4.66 -24.79
N GLN A 264 10.65 -5.02 -25.86
CA GLN A 264 11.98 -5.64 -25.83
C GLN A 264 12.03 -6.98 -25.06
N ALA A 265 10.92 -7.71 -24.97
CA ALA A 265 10.90 -9.03 -24.31
C ALA A 265 10.10 -10.08 -25.09
N ASN A 266 8.90 -9.74 -25.56
CA ASN A 266 8.05 -10.64 -26.36
C ASN A 266 7.29 -9.88 -27.47
N ASP A 267 7.82 -8.74 -27.93
CA ASP A 267 7.19 -7.83 -28.89
C ASP A 267 7.75 -7.94 -30.33
N GLY A 268 8.46 -9.02 -30.62
CA GLY A 268 9.07 -9.29 -31.92
C GLY A 268 8.11 -9.97 -32.90
N ASP A 269 8.17 -9.56 -34.17
CA ASP A 269 7.27 -10.03 -35.23
C ASP A 269 7.37 -11.55 -35.47
N ASP A 270 8.57 -12.13 -35.40
CA ASP A 270 8.78 -13.59 -35.49
C ASP A 270 8.07 -14.34 -34.36
N GLU A 271 8.10 -13.79 -33.14
CA GLU A 271 7.44 -14.41 -32.00
C GLU A 271 5.92 -14.38 -32.16
N PHE A 272 5.36 -13.26 -32.63
CA PHE A 272 3.94 -13.16 -32.97
C PHE A 272 3.54 -14.17 -34.05
N GLN A 273 4.32 -14.28 -35.13
CA GLN A 273 4.02 -15.21 -36.21
C GLN A 273 4.04 -16.66 -35.72
N ARG A 274 5.11 -17.08 -35.01
CA ARG A 274 5.21 -18.44 -34.46
C ARG A 274 4.06 -18.78 -33.52
N MET A 275 3.65 -17.82 -32.69
CA MET A 275 2.51 -17.99 -31.79
C MET A 275 1.21 -18.17 -32.58
N CYS A 276 0.95 -17.30 -33.56
CA CYS A 276 -0.27 -17.35 -34.37
C CYS A 276 -0.35 -18.64 -35.21
N ASP A 277 0.75 -19.06 -35.84
CA ASP A 277 0.83 -20.30 -36.60
C ASP A 277 0.54 -21.52 -35.72
N TRP A 278 1.07 -21.54 -34.50
CA TRP A 278 0.81 -22.60 -33.55
C TRP A 278 -0.65 -22.62 -33.08
N ILE A 279 -1.22 -21.45 -32.74
CA ILE A 279 -2.64 -21.35 -32.35
C ILE A 279 -3.52 -21.86 -33.49
N LEU A 280 -3.31 -21.40 -34.72
CA LEU A 280 -4.08 -21.84 -35.89
C LEU A 280 -4.02 -23.36 -36.08
N LYS A 281 -2.85 -23.95 -35.89
CA LYS A 281 -2.64 -25.38 -36.08
C LYS A 281 -3.22 -26.24 -34.96
N GLU A 282 -2.97 -25.89 -33.71
CA GLU A 282 -3.23 -26.76 -32.55
C GLU A 282 -4.55 -26.43 -31.82
N VAL A 283 -5.01 -25.18 -31.92
CA VAL A 283 -6.20 -24.64 -31.23
C VAL A 283 -7.31 -24.27 -32.21
N GLY A 284 -6.97 -23.74 -33.39
CA GLY A 284 -7.89 -23.33 -34.45
C GLY A 284 -8.06 -21.82 -34.57
N ASP A 285 -8.77 -21.39 -35.61
CA ASP A 285 -8.94 -19.98 -36.00
C ASP A 285 -10.07 -19.23 -35.28
N GLU A 286 -10.87 -19.96 -34.49
CA GLU A 286 -12.08 -19.47 -33.82
C GLU A 286 -11.90 -19.06 -32.36
N VAL A 287 -10.76 -19.39 -31.75
CA VAL A 287 -10.47 -19.00 -30.36
C VAL A 287 -9.94 -17.55 -30.34
N PRO A 288 -10.61 -16.63 -29.63
CA PRO A 288 -10.14 -15.26 -29.47
C PRO A 288 -8.73 -15.12 -28.91
N LEU A 289 -7.94 -14.24 -29.52
CA LEU A 289 -6.63 -13.82 -29.04
C LEU A 289 -6.63 -12.34 -28.65
N HIS A 290 -6.18 -12.04 -27.44
CA HIS A 290 -6.08 -10.68 -26.90
C HIS A 290 -4.63 -10.27 -26.72
N PHE A 291 -4.22 -9.21 -27.41
CA PHE A 291 -2.94 -8.55 -27.19
C PHE A 291 -3.13 -7.39 -26.23
N SER A 292 -2.60 -7.49 -25.01
CA SER A 292 -2.79 -6.48 -23.97
C SER A 292 -1.55 -5.63 -23.73
N ALA A 293 -1.72 -4.34 -23.45
CA ALA A 293 -0.62 -3.45 -23.10
C ALA A 293 -0.06 -3.73 -21.70
N PHE A 294 1.26 -3.87 -21.62
CA PHE A 294 2.04 -3.80 -20.38
C PHE A 294 2.18 -2.37 -19.86
N HIS A 295 2.17 -2.24 -18.53
CA HIS A 295 2.66 -1.08 -17.80
C HIS A 295 3.74 -1.53 -16.79
N PRO A 296 4.79 -0.72 -16.55
CA PRO A 296 5.91 -1.12 -15.69
C PRO A 296 5.47 -1.35 -14.25
N ASP A 297 5.71 -2.57 -13.75
CA ASP A 297 5.30 -2.99 -12.41
C ASP A 297 6.25 -4.03 -11.80
N PHE A 298 6.14 -4.19 -10.48
CA PHE A 298 6.88 -5.15 -9.67
C PHE A 298 8.41 -5.06 -9.83
N ARG A 299 9.02 -5.93 -10.62
CA ARG A 299 10.48 -6.03 -10.81
C ARG A 299 10.92 -5.65 -12.23
N MET A 300 9.98 -5.37 -13.12
CA MET A 300 10.26 -5.03 -14.52
C MET A 300 9.94 -3.55 -14.73
N LEU A 301 10.74 -2.69 -14.10
CA LEU A 301 10.64 -1.22 -14.15
C LEU A 301 11.63 -0.59 -15.13
N ASP A 302 12.44 -1.42 -15.79
CA ASP A 302 13.56 -1.05 -16.66
C ASP A 302 13.15 -0.65 -18.09
N ARG A 303 11.85 -0.70 -18.40
CA ARG A 303 11.30 -0.47 -19.74
C ARG A 303 9.96 0.25 -19.63
N GLY A 304 9.57 0.99 -20.67
CA GLY A 304 8.30 1.72 -20.73
C GLY A 304 7.07 0.82 -20.93
N GLY A 305 5.89 1.43 -20.86
CA GLY A 305 4.62 0.77 -21.23
C GLY A 305 4.59 0.38 -22.72
N THR A 306 3.67 -0.51 -23.09
CA THR A 306 3.55 -0.96 -24.48
C THR A 306 3.00 0.14 -25.37
N PRO A 307 3.71 0.52 -26.46
CA PRO A 307 3.17 1.45 -27.44
C PRO A 307 1.92 0.87 -28.12
N PRO A 308 0.83 1.65 -28.32
CA PRO A 308 -0.35 1.20 -29.05
C PRO A 308 -0.04 0.59 -30.42
N GLU A 309 0.96 1.14 -31.11
CA GLU A 309 1.44 0.71 -32.43
C GLU A 309 1.94 -0.73 -32.42
N THR A 310 2.55 -1.18 -31.31
CA THR A 310 2.99 -2.57 -31.15
C THR A 310 1.81 -3.52 -31.08
N LEU A 311 0.74 -3.16 -30.36
CA LEU A 311 -0.48 -3.98 -30.29
C LEU A 311 -1.21 -4.02 -31.64
N ILE A 312 -1.24 -2.90 -32.35
CA ILE A 312 -1.81 -2.81 -33.70
C ILE A 312 -1.07 -3.75 -34.64
N ARG A 313 0.27 -3.72 -34.61
CA ARG A 313 1.14 -4.60 -35.41
C ARG A 313 0.90 -6.07 -35.09
N ALA A 314 0.90 -6.45 -33.81
CA ALA A 314 0.63 -7.83 -33.37
C ALA A 314 -0.73 -8.33 -33.88
N ARG A 315 -1.77 -7.48 -33.77
CA ARG A 315 -3.12 -7.78 -34.28
C ARG A 315 -3.15 -7.97 -35.79
N GLU A 316 -2.46 -7.12 -36.55
CA GLU A 316 -2.40 -7.22 -38.01
C GLU A 316 -1.71 -8.51 -38.46
N ILE A 317 -0.62 -8.91 -37.79
CA ILE A 317 0.06 -10.18 -38.02
C ILE A 317 -0.89 -11.36 -37.76
N ALA A 318 -1.58 -11.37 -36.61
CA ALA A 318 -2.50 -12.43 -36.24
C ALA A 318 -3.68 -12.60 -37.21
N LEU A 319 -4.28 -11.49 -37.66
CA LEU A 319 -5.32 -11.52 -38.68
C LEU A 319 -4.79 -11.99 -40.03
N SER A 320 -3.59 -11.55 -40.42
CA SER A 320 -2.96 -11.96 -41.68
C SER A 320 -2.58 -13.44 -41.69
N ALA A 321 -2.24 -14.01 -40.53
CA ALA A 321 -2.02 -15.44 -40.35
C ALA A 321 -3.31 -16.26 -40.56
N GLY A 322 -4.48 -15.66 -40.28
CA GLY A 322 -5.80 -16.27 -40.51
C GLY A 322 -6.66 -16.42 -39.27
N LEU A 323 -6.26 -15.89 -38.11
CA LEU A 323 -7.12 -15.88 -36.91
C LEU A 323 -8.33 -14.98 -37.14
N LYS A 324 -9.53 -15.44 -36.76
CA LYS A 324 -10.79 -14.70 -37.02
C LYS A 324 -11.04 -13.59 -36.00
N TYR A 325 -10.64 -13.78 -34.75
CA TYR A 325 -10.98 -12.90 -33.63
C TYR A 325 -9.73 -12.47 -32.87
N VAL A 326 -9.30 -11.23 -33.09
CA VAL A 326 -8.09 -10.67 -32.47
C VAL A 326 -8.37 -9.27 -31.92
N TYR A 327 -8.01 -9.05 -30.66
CA TYR A 327 -8.35 -7.86 -29.89
C TYR A 327 -7.13 -7.16 -29.31
N THR A 328 -7.24 -5.85 -29.13
CA THR A 328 -6.28 -5.05 -28.34
C THR A 328 -6.85 -4.73 -26.96
N GLY A 329 -6.16 -5.13 -25.90
CA GLY A 329 -6.53 -4.90 -24.50
C GLY A 329 -5.70 -3.79 -23.85
N ASN A 330 -6.20 -3.24 -22.73
CA ASN A 330 -5.55 -2.18 -21.95
C ASN A 330 -5.22 -0.88 -22.74
N VAL A 331 -5.90 -0.64 -23.86
CA VAL A 331 -5.82 0.60 -24.66
C VAL A 331 -7.21 1.07 -25.05
N ASN A 332 -7.43 2.38 -25.24
CA ASN A 332 -8.72 2.89 -25.70
C ASN A 332 -8.77 2.83 -27.24
N ASP A 333 -9.32 1.76 -27.80
CA ASP A 333 -9.36 1.52 -29.24
C ASP A 333 -10.63 0.76 -29.66
N VAL A 334 -11.73 1.50 -29.80
CA VAL A 334 -13.05 0.94 -30.16
C VAL A 334 -12.98 0.04 -31.39
N ARG A 335 -12.21 0.45 -32.40
CA ARG A 335 -12.10 -0.28 -33.66
C ARG A 335 -11.43 -1.64 -33.48
N ARG A 336 -10.42 -1.76 -32.61
CA ARG A 336 -9.67 -3.01 -32.43
C ARG A 336 -10.11 -3.82 -31.19
N GLN A 337 -11.05 -3.29 -30.40
CA GLN A 337 -11.74 -3.97 -29.29
C GLN A 337 -13.07 -4.61 -29.67
N SER A 338 -13.64 -4.21 -30.81
CA SER A 338 -14.94 -4.68 -31.27
C SER A 338 -14.87 -6.05 -31.97
N THR A 339 -15.93 -6.84 -31.84
CA THR A 339 -16.09 -8.11 -32.59
C THR A 339 -16.64 -7.82 -33.98
N TYR A 340 -15.99 -8.38 -35.01
CA TYR A 340 -16.40 -8.30 -36.41
C TYR A 340 -16.81 -9.67 -36.94
N CYS A 341 -17.70 -9.69 -37.92
CA CYS A 341 -18.10 -10.91 -38.60
C CYS A 341 -16.96 -11.40 -39.53
N PRO A 342 -16.46 -12.63 -39.40
CA PRO A 342 -15.45 -13.15 -40.33
C PRO A 342 -15.99 -13.36 -41.75
N GLY A 343 -17.31 -13.50 -41.91
CA GLY A 343 -17.94 -13.73 -43.22
C GLY A 343 -18.20 -12.46 -44.04
N CYS A 344 -18.61 -11.36 -43.40
CA CYS A 344 -18.95 -10.11 -44.12
C CYS A 344 -18.20 -8.86 -43.63
N GLY A 345 -17.39 -8.94 -42.57
CA GLY A 345 -16.62 -7.82 -42.04
C GLY A 345 -17.42 -6.79 -41.23
N GLU A 346 -18.74 -6.95 -41.10
CA GLU A 346 -19.58 -6.02 -40.32
C GLU A 346 -19.28 -6.08 -38.82
N THR A 347 -19.34 -4.94 -38.14
CA THR A 347 -19.24 -4.86 -36.67
C THR A 347 -20.46 -5.54 -36.04
N LEU A 348 -20.21 -6.58 -35.23
CA LEU A 348 -21.23 -7.36 -34.53
C LEU A 348 -21.41 -6.93 -33.09
N ILE A 349 -20.30 -6.75 -32.36
CA ILE A 349 -20.33 -6.26 -30.98
C ILE A 349 -19.35 -5.10 -30.89
N GLU A 350 -19.87 -3.88 -30.81
CA GLU A 350 -19.06 -2.69 -30.61
C GLU A 350 -18.68 -2.57 -29.13
N ARG A 351 -17.38 -2.39 -28.86
CA ARG A 351 -16.85 -2.21 -27.51
C ARG A 351 -16.07 -0.92 -27.41
N ASN A 352 -16.48 -0.05 -26.50
CA ASN A 352 -15.65 1.04 -26.03
C ASN A 352 -15.24 0.72 -24.60
N TRP A 353 -14.04 0.14 -24.46
CA TRP A 353 -13.60 -0.43 -23.20
C TRP A 353 -14.60 -1.48 -22.70
N TYR A 354 -15.21 -1.29 -21.51
CA TYR A 354 -16.23 -2.19 -20.97
C TYR A 354 -17.69 -1.77 -21.30
N GLN A 355 -17.87 -0.72 -22.09
CA GLN A 355 -19.20 -0.30 -22.53
C GLN A 355 -19.51 -0.92 -23.90
N LEU A 356 -20.59 -1.72 -23.95
CA LEU A 356 -21.10 -2.24 -25.20
C LEU A 356 -21.99 -1.20 -25.90
N GLY A 357 -21.81 -1.09 -27.21
CA GLY A 357 -22.63 -0.27 -28.11
C GLY A 357 -23.52 -1.16 -28.99
N LYS A 358 -23.27 -1.14 -30.30
CA LYS A 358 -23.93 -2.01 -31.28
C LYS A 358 -23.83 -3.50 -30.89
N TYR A 359 -24.96 -4.21 -30.91
CA TYR A 359 -25.04 -5.67 -30.72
C TYR A 359 -25.92 -6.28 -31.83
N ALA A 360 -25.29 -6.97 -32.76
CA ALA A 360 -25.83 -7.33 -34.07
C ALA A 360 -25.76 -8.85 -34.32
N LEU A 361 -26.18 -9.63 -33.31
CA LEU A 361 -26.22 -11.09 -33.33
C LEU A 361 -27.66 -11.59 -33.22
N ASN A 362 -27.97 -12.68 -33.92
CA ASN A 362 -29.17 -13.50 -33.74
C ASN A 362 -28.72 -14.84 -33.15
N GLY A 363 -28.84 -15.00 -31.82
CA GLY A 363 -28.16 -16.08 -31.11
C GLY A 363 -26.64 -15.98 -31.29
N ASN A 364 -26.02 -17.04 -31.84
CA ASN A 364 -24.59 -17.05 -32.19
C ASN A 364 -24.32 -16.75 -33.67
N ARG A 365 -25.27 -16.14 -34.41
CA ARG A 365 -25.11 -15.86 -35.85
C ARG A 365 -25.09 -14.37 -36.14
N CYS A 366 -24.26 -13.97 -37.10
CA CYS A 366 -24.24 -12.62 -37.65
C CYS A 366 -25.62 -12.25 -38.21
N GLN A 367 -26.19 -11.13 -37.78
CA GLN A 367 -27.51 -10.70 -38.28
C GLN A 367 -27.53 -10.31 -39.76
N TYR A 368 -26.36 -10.04 -40.37
CA TYR A 368 -26.24 -9.56 -41.74
C TYR A 368 -26.05 -10.67 -42.77
N CYS A 369 -25.21 -11.67 -42.47
CA CYS A 369 -24.85 -12.73 -43.41
C CYS A 369 -25.04 -14.15 -42.85
N ASN A 370 -25.58 -14.28 -41.63
CA ASN A 370 -25.86 -15.55 -40.96
C ASN A 370 -24.64 -16.45 -40.68
N THR A 371 -23.42 -15.91 -40.83
CA THR A 371 -22.19 -16.60 -40.44
C THR A 371 -22.22 -16.88 -38.94
N GLU A 372 -21.88 -18.10 -38.56
CA GLU A 372 -21.78 -18.51 -37.16
C GLU A 372 -20.56 -17.86 -36.50
N ILE A 373 -20.75 -17.38 -35.29
CA ILE A 373 -19.76 -16.69 -34.48
C ILE A 373 -19.46 -17.59 -33.29
N ALA A 374 -18.22 -18.03 -33.17
CA ALA A 374 -17.79 -18.89 -32.07
C ALA A 374 -17.90 -18.12 -30.75
N GLY A 375 -18.52 -18.73 -29.74
CA GLY A 375 -18.72 -18.14 -28.43
C GLY A 375 -20.08 -18.45 -27.82
N HIS A 376 -20.28 -17.99 -26.59
CA HIS A 376 -21.54 -18.04 -25.88
C HIS A 376 -22.14 -16.64 -25.79
N PHE A 377 -23.32 -16.49 -26.40
CA PHE A 377 -24.00 -15.21 -26.53
C PHE A 377 -25.44 -15.33 -26.04
N ASP A 378 -25.93 -14.28 -25.39
CA ASP A 378 -27.37 -14.12 -25.14
C ASP A 378 -28.00 -13.34 -26.32
N ASP A 379 -29.33 -13.41 -26.44
CA ASP A 379 -30.10 -12.66 -27.44
C ASP A 379 -29.95 -11.14 -27.32
N ARG A 380 -29.54 -10.65 -26.14
CA ARG A 380 -29.25 -9.24 -25.86
C ARG A 380 -27.94 -9.14 -25.08
N PRO A 381 -27.17 -8.04 -25.25
CA PRO A 381 -25.99 -7.82 -24.44
C PRO A 381 -26.38 -7.62 -22.97
N GLY A 382 -25.47 -7.99 -22.06
CA GLY A 382 -25.61 -7.60 -20.67
C GLY A 382 -25.52 -6.07 -20.50
N ASN A 383 -26.01 -5.57 -19.36
CA ASN A 383 -26.13 -4.14 -19.07
C ASN A 383 -25.24 -3.68 -17.91
N TRP A 384 -24.21 -4.46 -17.56
CA TRP A 384 -23.31 -4.13 -16.45
C TRP A 384 -22.48 -2.88 -16.76
N GLY A 385 -21.95 -2.79 -17.99
CA GLY A 385 -21.13 -1.67 -18.45
C GLY A 385 -19.84 -1.50 -17.63
N GLN A 386 -19.42 -0.27 -17.43
CA GLN A 386 -18.16 0.06 -16.72
C GLN A 386 -18.26 0.03 -15.19
N LYS A 387 -19.37 -0.48 -14.62
CA LYS A 387 -19.60 -0.48 -13.18
C LYS A 387 -18.61 -1.38 -12.45
N ARG A 388 -18.21 -0.95 -11.26
CA ARG A 388 -17.41 -1.73 -10.33
C ARG A 388 -18.08 -1.71 -8.97
N LEU A 389 -18.39 -2.88 -8.43
CA LEU A 389 -19.06 -3.01 -7.13
C LEU A 389 -18.21 -3.89 -6.19
N PRO A 390 -17.38 -3.30 -5.32
CA PRO A 390 -16.74 -4.03 -4.23
C PRO A 390 -17.80 -4.66 -3.32
N VAL A 391 -17.56 -5.89 -2.86
CA VAL A 391 -18.50 -6.65 -2.02
C VAL A 391 -17.83 -7.02 -0.71
N ASP A 392 -18.45 -6.64 0.41
CA ASP A 392 -18.10 -7.15 1.74
C ASP A 392 -18.98 -8.36 2.07
N MET A 393 -18.41 -9.56 1.98
CA MET A 393 -19.16 -10.82 2.13
C MET A 393 -19.88 -10.91 3.48
N HIS A 394 -19.21 -10.50 4.57
CA HIS A 394 -19.76 -10.58 5.91
C HIS A 394 -20.99 -9.68 6.09
N SER A 395 -20.91 -8.42 5.66
CA SER A 395 -22.03 -7.47 5.74
C SER A 395 -23.18 -7.90 4.84
N PHE A 396 -22.89 -8.45 3.65
CA PHE A 396 -23.92 -8.90 2.72
C PHE A 396 -24.68 -10.11 3.27
N LEU A 397 -23.97 -11.15 3.73
CA LEU A 397 -24.57 -12.37 4.29
C LEU A 397 -25.38 -12.10 5.56
N LYS A 398 -25.02 -11.06 6.32
CA LYS A 398 -25.82 -10.60 7.48
C LYS A 398 -27.18 -10.04 7.05
N GLN A 399 -27.25 -9.38 5.90
CA GLN A 399 -28.48 -8.80 5.36
C GLN A 399 -29.30 -9.82 4.55
N HIS A 400 -28.62 -10.74 3.86
CA HIS A 400 -29.20 -11.76 2.99
C HIS A 400 -28.66 -13.15 3.39
N PRO A 401 -29.15 -13.74 4.49
CA PRO A 401 -28.67 -15.03 4.97
C PRO A 401 -28.97 -16.17 3.99
N LEU A 402 -28.14 -17.22 4.04
CA LEU A 402 -28.29 -18.42 3.20
C LEU A 402 -29.68 -19.08 3.40
N PRO A 403 -30.33 -19.56 2.33
CA PRO A 403 -31.54 -20.36 2.44
C PRO A 403 -31.23 -21.70 3.13
N SER A 404 -31.94 -22.00 4.23
CA SER A 404 -31.69 -23.21 5.00
C SER A 404 -32.19 -24.47 4.29
N SER A 405 -31.30 -25.43 4.04
CA SER A 405 -31.68 -26.79 3.64
C SER A 405 -32.24 -27.55 4.84
N SER A 406 -33.56 -27.78 4.82
CA SER A 406 -34.36 -28.77 5.57
C SER A 406 -34.07 -28.98 7.08
N ALA A 407 -34.99 -28.45 7.89
CA ALA A 407 -35.59 -29.03 9.11
C ALA A 407 -34.80 -30.12 9.88
N ASP A 408 -34.29 -29.76 11.07
CA ASP A 408 -34.93 -30.24 12.29
C ASP A 408 -34.64 -29.35 13.53
N ASP A 409 -35.73 -29.10 14.24
CA ASP A 409 -35.90 -28.75 15.65
C ASP A 409 -35.04 -27.65 16.31
N ARG A 410 -35.48 -26.38 16.24
CA ARG A 410 -35.46 -25.47 17.40
C ARG A 410 -36.74 -24.64 17.48
N GLN A 411 -37.51 -24.96 18.51
CA GLN A 411 -38.78 -24.35 18.89
C GLN A 411 -38.78 -22.82 18.81
N LYS A 412 -39.83 -22.29 18.17
CA LYS A 412 -40.21 -20.88 18.18
C LYS A 412 -40.55 -20.43 19.60
N GLY A 413 -39.60 -19.81 20.28
CA GLY A 413 -39.88 -18.86 21.35
C GLY A 413 -40.31 -17.53 20.73
N SER A 414 -41.62 -17.29 20.65
CA SER A 414 -42.17 -15.96 20.44
C SER A 414 -41.72 -15.08 21.61
N SER A 415 -40.74 -14.21 21.38
CA SER A 415 -40.45 -13.09 22.26
C SER A 415 -40.69 -11.81 21.48
N THR A 416 -41.88 -11.24 21.67
CA THR A 416 -42.09 -9.79 21.71
C THR A 416 -40.82 -9.06 22.16
N MET A 417 -40.44 -7.97 21.48
CA MET A 417 -39.47 -7.01 22.00
C MET A 417 -39.97 -6.49 23.35
N GLN A 418 -39.62 -7.21 24.41
CA GLN A 418 -39.56 -6.66 25.74
C GLN A 418 -38.26 -5.89 25.79
N THR A 419 -38.39 -4.56 25.87
CA THR A 419 -37.42 -3.73 26.57
C THR A 419 -37.17 -4.38 27.93
N ASN A 420 -36.00 -4.98 28.09
CA ASN A 420 -35.55 -5.55 29.35
C ASN A 420 -34.20 -4.91 29.72
N PRO A 421 -33.89 -4.86 31.01
CA PRO A 421 -33.61 -3.62 31.71
C PRO A 421 -32.11 -3.33 31.73
N THR A 422 -31.76 -2.05 31.95
CA THR A 422 -30.45 -1.56 32.41
C THR A 422 -29.34 -2.62 32.52
N THR A 423 -28.43 -2.62 31.55
CA THR A 423 -27.19 -3.40 31.58
C THR A 423 -26.48 -3.18 32.93
N PRO A 424 -25.98 -4.24 33.61
CA PRO A 424 -25.26 -4.07 34.85
C PRO A 424 -24.06 -3.15 34.63
N LYS A 425 -23.85 -2.18 35.51
CA LYS A 425 -22.53 -1.53 35.64
C LYS A 425 -21.49 -2.63 35.82
N ILE A 426 -20.47 -2.65 34.96
CA ILE A 426 -19.32 -3.54 35.13
C ILE A 426 -18.55 -3.02 36.35
N GLU A 427 -18.81 -3.58 37.53
CA GLU A 427 -18.04 -3.27 38.73
C GLU A 427 -16.94 -4.32 38.91
N LEU A 428 -15.68 -3.90 38.73
CA LEU A 428 -14.53 -4.75 38.99
C LEU A 428 -14.15 -4.64 40.47
N GLN A 429 -13.99 -5.78 41.13
CA GLN A 429 -13.37 -5.83 42.46
C GLN A 429 -11.84 -5.87 42.28
N PRO A 430 -11.04 -5.36 43.24
CA PRO A 430 -9.57 -5.32 43.10
C PRO A 430 -8.92 -6.67 42.77
N GLU A 431 -9.47 -7.77 43.30
CA GLU A 431 -9.03 -9.14 43.01
C GLU A 431 -9.30 -9.58 41.55
N HIS A 432 -10.39 -9.08 40.95
CA HIS A 432 -10.71 -9.31 39.54
C HIS A 432 -9.82 -8.49 38.61
N GLU A 433 -9.53 -7.24 38.95
CA GLU A 433 -8.61 -6.37 38.21
C GLU A 433 -7.23 -7.01 38.11
N GLN A 434 -6.70 -7.50 39.23
CA GLN A 434 -5.38 -8.14 39.28
C GLN A 434 -5.31 -9.37 38.37
N LYS A 435 -6.35 -10.22 38.34
CA LYS A 435 -6.39 -11.41 37.47
C LYS A 435 -6.50 -11.08 35.99
N LEU A 436 -7.29 -10.06 35.64
CA LEU A 436 -7.41 -9.58 34.27
C LEU A 436 -6.05 -9.08 33.76
N LEU A 437 -5.37 -8.28 34.56
CA LEU A 437 -4.03 -7.77 34.25
C LEU A 437 -3.00 -8.91 34.15
N GLN A 438 -2.99 -9.86 35.07
CA GLN A 438 -2.11 -11.04 35.01
C GLN A 438 -2.35 -11.89 33.75
N LYS A 439 -3.61 -12.14 33.39
CA LYS A 439 -3.96 -12.89 32.19
C LYS A 439 -3.53 -12.16 30.92
N ALA A 440 -3.85 -10.87 30.81
CA ALA A 440 -3.44 -10.07 29.66
C ALA A 440 -1.91 -9.96 29.56
N ALA A 441 -1.21 -9.75 30.68
CA ALA A 441 0.25 -9.71 30.74
C ALA A 441 0.87 -11.03 30.28
N ALA A 442 0.39 -12.17 30.79
CA ALA A 442 0.88 -13.50 30.40
C ALA A 442 0.75 -13.73 28.89
N VAL A 443 -0.38 -13.33 28.29
CA VAL A 443 -0.63 -13.47 26.85
C VAL A 443 0.23 -12.51 26.03
N VAL A 444 0.34 -11.24 26.43
CA VAL A 444 1.19 -10.26 25.76
C VAL A 444 2.65 -10.72 25.76
N VAL A 445 3.17 -11.11 26.94
CA VAL A 445 4.55 -11.56 27.08
C VAL A 445 4.78 -12.84 26.29
N GLY A 446 3.94 -13.87 26.46
CA GLY A 446 4.08 -15.12 25.70
C GLY A 446 4.07 -14.91 24.19
N THR A 447 3.23 -13.99 23.70
CA THR A 447 3.19 -13.62 22.27
C THR A 447 4.47 -12.92 21.83
N ALA A 448 4.96 -11.94 22.60
CA ALA A 448 6.17 -11.19 22.30
C ALA A 448 7.44 -12.06 22.35
N THR A 449 7.53 -12.98 23.31
CA THR A 449 8.67 -13.88 23.51
C THR A 449 8.56 -15.18 22.71
N ARG A 450 7.43 -15.42 22.03
CA ARG A 450 7.09 -16.68 21.34
C ARG A 450 7.14 -17.91 22.27
N THR A 451 6.69 -17.73 23.51
CA THR A 451 6.55 -18.81 24.50
C THR A 451 5.07 -19.05 24.80
N ASN A 452 4.73 -20.25 25.26
CA ASN A 452 3.36 -20.52 25.68
C ASN A 452 3.02 -19.63 26.90
N PRO A 453 1.92 -18.87 26.86
CA PRO A 453 1.52 -18.03 27.98
C PRO A 453 1.12 -18.90 29.18
N ALA A 454 1.40 -18.42 30.39
CA ALA A 454 0.94 -19.08 31.60
C ALA A 454 -0.60 -19.08 31.64
N GLU A 455 -1.21 -20.19 32.03
CA GLU A 455 -2.66 -20.30 32.13
C GLU A 455 -3.16 -19.62 33.40
N ILE A 456 -3.85 -18.48 33.24
CA ILE A 456 -4.45 -17.71 34.34
C ILE A 456 -5.98 -17.88 34.31
N VAL A 457 -6.51 -18.39 35.43
CA VAL A 457 -7.94 -18.59 35.70
C VAL A 457 -8.51 -17.30 36.30
N LEU A 458 -9.61 -16.80 35.73
CA LEU A 458 -10.31 -15.56 36.10
C LEU A 458 -11.39 -15.77 37.19
N GLU A 459 -11.38 -16.91 37.88
CA GLU A 459 -12.22 -17.23 39.06
C GLU A 459 -13.71 -16.98 38.88
N GLY A 460 -14.29 -17.46 37.77
CA GLY A 460 -15.73 -17.40 37.50
C GLY A 460 -16.14 -16.29 36.55
N LEU A 461 -15.23 -15.40 36.16
CA LEU A 461 -15.48 -14.36 35.15
C LEU A 461 -15.25 -14.83 33.71
N GLU A 462 -14.71 -16.03 33.48
CA GLU A 462 -14.30 -16.50 32.15
C GLU A 462 -15.45 -16.47 31.13
N ASN A 463 -16.64 -16.85 31.60
CA ASN A 463 -17.85 -16.95 30.79
C ASN A 463 -18.72 -15.69 30.87
N MET A 464 -18.30 -14.66 31.62
CA MET A 464 -19.00 -13.39 31.63
C MET A 464 -18.98 -12.81 30.22
N VAL A 465 -20.16 -12.62 29.64
CA VAL A 465 -20.26 -12.09 28.27
C VAL A 465 -20.08 -10.58 28.31
N ILE A 466 -19.15 -10.08 27.51
CA ILE A 466 -18.87 -8.66 27.37
C ILE A 466 -18.99 -8.24 25.91
N ASN A 467 -19.43 -7.00 25.68
CA ASN A 467 -19.60 -6.47 24.32
C ASN A 467 -18.29 -5.94 23.71
N GLY A 468 -17.26 -5.75 24.54
CA GLY A 468 -15.89 -5.61 24.06
C GLY A 468 -14.84 -5.54 25.16
N ALA A 469 -13.63 -5.95 24.79
CA ALA A 469 -12.42 -5.81 25.60
C ALA A 469 -11.28 -5.25 24.75
N PHE A 470 -10.51 -4.31 25.31
CA PHE A 470 -9.29 -3.79 24.70
C PHE A 470 -8.11 -3.96 25.64
N VAL A 471 -6.96 -4.24 25.05
CA VAL A 471 -5.66 -4.23 25.72
C VAL A 471 -4.86 -3.09 25.10
N SER A 472 -4.46 -2.16 25.95
CA SER A 472 -3.61 -1.03 25.61
C SER A 472 -2.24 -1.21 26.27
N LEU A 473 -1.19 -1.01 25.48
CA LEU A 473 0.18 -0.93 25.95
C LEU A 473 0.65 0.50 25.76
N LYS A 474 1.14 1.11 26.83
CA LYS A 474 1.71 2.46 26.80
C LYS A 474 3.19 2.37 27.18
N ARG A 475 3.99 3.30 26.68
CA ARG A 475 5.38 3.50 27.10
C ARG A 475 5.49 4.94 27.54
N GLN A 476 5.74 5.19 28.83
CA GLN A 476 5.82 6.54 29.38
C GLN A 476 4.57 7.38 29.09
N GLY A 477 3.39 6.78 29.24
CA GLY A 477 2.12 7.42 28.92
C GLY A 477 1.81 7.55 27.42
N GLN A 478 2.78 7.36 26.52
CA GLN A 478 2.56 7.36 25.08
C GLN A 478 2.03 6.02 24.60
N LEU A 479 1.09 6.03 23.67
CA LEU A 479 0.49 4.80 23.14
C LEU A 479 1.51 3.99 22.33
N ARG A 480 1.76 2.74 22.74
CA ARG A 480 2.62 1.76 22.03
C ARG A 480 1.81 0.72 21.26
N SER A 481 0.60 0.40 21.72
CA SER A 481 -0.36 -0.47 21.04
C SER A 481 -1.73 -0.35 21.71
N CYS A 482 -2.82 -0.50 20.96
CA CYS A 482 -4.14 -0.72 21.56
C CYS A 482 -5.03 -1.49 20.59
N CYS A 483 -5.43 -2.70 20.99
CA CYS A 483 -6.26 -3.58 20.19
C CYS A 483 -7.34 -4.23 21.03
N GLY A 484 -8.47 -4.53 20.39
CA GLY A 484 -9.61 -5.13 21.07
C GLY A 484 -10.68 -5.60 20.11
N ASN A 485 -11.74 -6.16 20.71
CA ASN A 485 -12.98 -6.55 20.06
C ASN A 485 -14.09 -5.65 20.59
N PHE A 486 -15.05 -5.29 19.74
CA PHE A 486 -16.21 -4.50 20.15
C PHE A 486 -17.39 -4.71 19.21
N GLY A 487 -18.60 -4.82 19.76
CA GLY A 487 -19.85 -4.97 19.01
C GLY A 487 -20.22 -6.42 18.67
N GLN A 488 -19.46 -7.39 19.16
CA GLN A 488 -19.84 -8.81 19.19
C GLN A 488 -19.69 -9.32 20.61
N PRO A 489 -20.78 -9.74 21.28
CA PRO A 489 -20.71 -10.30 22.63
C PRO A 489 -19.84 -11.56 22.65
N LEU A 490 -18.80 -11.57 23.48
CA LEU A 490 -17.87 -12.68 23.65
C LEU A 490 -17.66 -13.00 25.13
N PRO A 491 -17.36 -14.27 25.49
CA PRO A 491 -16.86 -14.59 26.82
C PRO A 491 -15.60 -13.77 27.14
N LEU A 492 -15.55 -13.14 28.31
CA LEU A 492 -14.49 -12.23 28.73
C LEU A 492 -13.10 -12.85 28.60
N GLY A 493 -12.94 -14.12 28.99
CA GLY A 493 -11.67 -14.82 28.88
C GLY A 493 -11.16 -14.90 27.44
N GLN A 494 -12.07 -15.12 26.49
CA GLN A 494 -11.77 -15.16 25.05
C GLN A 494 -11.52 -13.75 24.50
N ALA A 495 -12.38 -12.79 24.87
CA ALA A 495 -12.28 -11.40 24.44
C ALA A 495 -10.92 -10.80 24.84
N LEU A 496 -10.50 -11.00 26.09
CA LEU A 496 -9.23 -10.52 26.63
C LEU A 496 -8.03 -11.19 25.96
N HIS A 497 -8.10 -12.51 25.76
CA HIS A 497 -7.02 -13.26 25.11
C HIS A 497 -6.77 -12.77 23.68
N GLN A 498 -7.84 -12.60 22.89
CA GLN A 498 -7.75 -12.06 21.53
C GLN A 498 -7.23 -10.62 21.51
N ALA A 499 -7.70 -9.76 22.43
CA ALA A 499 -7.24 -8.39 22.54
C ALA A 499 -5.73 -8.32 22.88
N ALA A 500 -5.26 -9.15 23.81
CA ALA A 500 -3.86 -9.22 24.21
C ALA A 500 -2.92 -9.70 23.09
N ILE A 501 -3.28 -10.78 22.37
CA ILE A 501 -2.50 -11.25 21.20
C ILE A 501 -2.37 -10.13 20.16
N ARG A 502 -3.50 -9.52 19.82
CA ARG A 502 -3.53 -8.46 18.80
C ARG A 502 -2.75 -7.23 19.24
N ALA A 503 -2.85 -6.85 20.51
CA ALA A 503 -2.06 -5.74 21.05
C ALA A 503 -0.55 -6.03 21.01
N ALA A 504 -0.15 -7.29 21.19
CA ALA A 504 1.25 -7.69 21.15
C ALA A 504 1.83 -7.77 19.72
N LYS A 505 1.03 -8.12 18.70
CA LYS A 505 1.56 -8.45 17.36
C LYS A 505 0.86 -7.77 16.18
N ASP A 506 -0.43 -7.45 16.29
CA ASP A 506 -1.28 -7.18 15.12
C ASP A 506 -1.77 -5.72 15.03
N ASP A 507 -1.33 -4.81 15.91
CA ASP A 507 -1.67 -3.39 15.77
C ASP A 507 -1.01 -2.81 14.51
N PRO A 508 -1.77 -2.41 13.47
CA PRO A 508 -1.21 -1.99 12.20
C PRO A 508 -0.42 -0.69 12.29
N ARG A 509 -0.60 0.09 13.36
CA ARG A 509 0.06 1.38 13.56
C ARG A 509 1.50 1.21 14.04
N PHE A 510 1.84 0.11 14.69
CA PHE A 510 3.13 -0.10 15.33
C PHE A 510 3.78 -1.43 14.89
N PRO A 511 5.09 -1.63 15.04
CA PRO A 511 5.69 -2.96 14.94
C PRO A 511 5.26 -3.85 16.12
N PRO A 512 5.38 -5.18 15.99
CA PRO A 512 5.15 -6.11 17.09
C PRO A 512 5.95 -5.71 18.35
N ILE A 513 5.45 -6.06 19.52
CA ILE A 513 6.11 -5.78 20.80
C ILE A 513 7.39 -6.61 20.88
N SER A 514 8.52 -5.92 21.07
CA SER A 514 9.81 -6.56 21.30
C SER A 514 9.89 -7.07 22.75
N PRO A 515 10.52 -8.24 23.00
CA PRO A 515 10.85 -8.65 24.36
C PRO A 515 11.64 -7.59 25.13
N SER A 516 12.53 -6.86 24.44
CA SER A 516 13.40 -5.84 25.03
C SER A 516 12.69 -4.60 25.57
N GLU A 517 11.45 -4.34 25.15
CA GLU A 517 10.67 -3.20 25.64
C GLU A 517 9.67 -3.55 26.75
N ILE A 518 9.41 -4.85 27.02
CA ILE A 518 8.40 -5.32 28.00
C ILE A 518 8.55 -4.65 29.37
N GLY A 519 9.78 -4.53 29.86
CA GLY A 519 10.06 -3.94 31.18
C GLY A 519 9.67 -2.47 31.32
N GLN A 520 9.39 -1.78 30.20
CA GLN A 520 9.10 -0.35 30.14
C GLN A 520 7.65 -0.06 29.70
N LEU A 521 6.83 -1.10 29.54
CA LEU A 521 5.44 -0.94 29.13
C LEU A 521 4.51 -0.92 30.34
N ASP A 522 3.53 -0.04 30.26
CA ASP A 522 2.31 -0.06 31.07
C ASP A 522 1.25 -0.86 30.33
N LEU A 523 0.51 -1.70 31.05
CA LEU A 523 -0.60 -2.49 30.56
C LEU A 523 -1.90 -1.90 31.09
N GLU A 524 -2.87 -1.69 30.22
CA GLU A 524 -4.22 -1.28 30.58
C GLU A 524 -5.24 -2.17 29.87
N VAL A 525 -6.23 -2.66 30.63
CA VAL A 525 -7.33 -3.48 30.14
C VAL A 525 -8.62 -2.68 30.25
N TRP A 526 -9.33 -2.52 29.14
CA TRP A 526 -10.64 -1.88 29.08
C TRP A 526 -11.73 -2.92 28.86
N LEU A 527 -12.79 -2.83 29.64
CA LEU A 527 -14.01 -3.63 29.54
C LEU A 527 -15.17 -2.70 29.18
N LEU A 528 -15.86 -2.98 28.07
CA LEU A 528 -16.86 -2.08 27.50
C LEU A 528 -18.28 -2.61 27.64
N SER A 529 -19.21 -1.71 27.97
CA SER A 529 -20.64 -1.96 28.00
C SER A 529 -21.25 -1.98 26.59
N ASP A 530 -22.57 -2.16 26.53
CA ASP A 530 -23.32 -2.05 25.28
C ASP A 530 -23.30 -0.64 24.69
N LEU A 531 -23.49 -0.60 23.37
CA LEU A 531 -23.69 0.64 22.60
C LEU A 531 -25.09 1.17 22.82
N GLU A 532 -25.19 2.40 23.33
CA GLU A 532 -26.40 3.18 23.46
C GLU A 532 -26.48 4.23 22.34
N LEU A 533 -27.64 4.37 21.70
CA LEU A 533 -27.87 5.45 20.74
C LEU A 533 -28.05 6.78 21.48
N VAL A 534 -27.38 7.83 21.00
CA VAL A 534 -27.60 9.21 21.43
C VAL A 534 -28.69 9.81 20.55
N GLU A 535 -29.86 10.05 21.13
CA GLU A 535 -31.03 10.56 20.41
C GLU A 535 -30.93 12.07 20.13
N GLU A 536 -30.19 12.80 20.98
CA GLU A 536 -29.92 14.22 20.83
C GLU A 536 -29.26 14.54 19.47
N GLN A 537 -29.55 15.72 18.93
CA GLN A 537 -29.07 16.18 17.63
C GLN A 537 -28.38 17.53 17.75
N GLY A 538 -27.54 17.87 16.76
CA GLY A 538 -26.82 19.15 16.76
C GLY A 538 -26.03 19.37 18.06
N LEU A 539 -26.04 20.61 18.56
CA LEU A 539 -25.29 20.99 19.76
C LEU A 539 -25.79 20.32 21.06
N ASP A 540 -27.01 19.80 21.11
CA ASP A 540 -27.53 19.13 22.31
C ASP A 540 -26.80 17.81 22.61
N ARG A 541 -26.12 17.21 21.62
CA ARG A 541 -25.26 16.05 21.81
C ARG A 541 -24.15 16.29 22.83
N LEU A 542 -23.71 17.54 23.02
CA LEU A 542 -22.72 17.90 24.06
C LEU A 542 -23.19 17.55 25.47
N LYS A 543 -24.50 17.63 25.74
CA LYS A 543 -25.09 17.31 27.04
C LYS A 543 -25.18 15.79 27.28
N ALA A 544 -25.15 14.99 26.20
CA ALA A 544 -25.24 13.53 26.25
C ALA A 544 -23.88 12.83 26.43
N VAL A 545 -22.78 13.59 26.34
CA VAL A 545 -21.40 13.08 26.43
C VAL A 545 -20.75 13.54 27.73
N THR A 546 -20.35 12.57 28.56
CA THR A 546 -19.61 12.80 29.80
C THR A 546 -18.19 12.28 29.61
N VAL A 547 -17.22 13.18 29.52
CA VAL A 547 -15.79 12.85 29.39
C VAL A 547 -15.32 11.99 30.56
N GLY A 548 -14.53 10.96 30.28
CA GLY A 548 -14.01 10.01 31.27
C GLY A 548 -14.98 8.89 31.65
N LEU A 549 -16.28 9.04 31.37
CA LEU A 549 -17.28 8.00 31.57
C LEU A 549 -17.68 7.32 30.25
N HIS A 550 -17.95 8.13 29.22
CA HIS A 550 -18.43 7.64 27.93
C HIS A 550 -17.28 7.43 26.94
N GLY A 551 -17.30 6.30 26.24
CA GLY A 551 -16.66 6.11 24.95
C GLY A 551 -17.66 6.45 23.85
N LEU A 552 -17.16 6.87 22.69
CA LEU A 552 -18.01 7.29 21.57
C LEU A 552 -17.75 6.44 20.34
N GLN A 553 -18.81 6.21 19.58
CA GLN A 553 -18.72 5.70 18.22
C GLN A 553 -19.59 6.55 17.30
N ILE A 554 -18.98 7.10 16.26
CA ILE A 554 -19.66 7.86 15.22
C ILE A 554 -19.72 7.04 13.94
N ARG A 555 -20.86 7.09 13.24
CA ARG A 555 -21.07 6.47 11.94
C ARG A 555 -21.77 7.45 10.99
N ALA A 556 -21.17 7.71 9.84
CA ALA A 556 -21.77 8.47 8.74
C ALA A 556 -21.10 8.09 7.42
N ASP A 557 -21.83 8.13 6.31
CA ASP A 557 -21.31 7.90 4.93
C ASP A 557 -20.48 6.60 4.76
N GLY A 558 -20.90 5.52 5.41
CA GLY A 558 -20.18 4.24 5.39
C GLY A 558 -18.86 4.23 6.17
N ARG A 559 -18.52 5.34 6.84
CA ARG A 559 -17.35 5.47 7.70
C ARG A 559 -17.74 5.35 9.17
N SER A 560 -16.79 4.92 10.00
CA SER A 560 -16.98 4.83 11.44
C SER A 560 -15.72 5.10 12.23
N GLY A 561 -15.85 5.84 13.33
CA GLY A 561 -14.76 6.13 14.26
C GLY A 561 -15.19 5.78 15.67
N LEU A 562 -14.27 5.24 16.47
CA LEU A 562 -14.53 4.86 17.86
C LEU A 562 -13.38 5.30 18.76
N LEU A 563 -13.69 5.98 19.85
CA LEU A 563 -12.72 6.36 20.88
C LEU A 563 -13.15 5.87 22.26
N LEU A 564 -12.19 5.35 23.03
CA LEU A 564 -12.41 4.82 24.38
C LEU A 564 -12.59 5.97 25.40
N PRO A 565 -13.25 5.73 26.54
CA PRO A 565 -13.49 6.75 27.56
C PRO A 565 -12.23 7.44 28.11
N GLY A 566 -11.09 6.73 28.14
CA GLY A 566 -9.82 7.26 28.64
C GLY A 566 -9.10 8.22 27.68
N VAL A 567 -9.37 8.13 26.38
CA VAL A 567 -8.69 8.98 25.37
C VAL A 567 -8.88 10.48 25.64
N PRO A 568 -10.10 11.01 25.84
CA PRO A 568 -10.25 12.44 26.10
C PRO A 568 -9.59 12.89 27.41
N LEU A 569 -9.39 11.99 28.40
CA LEU A 569 -8.64 12.31 29.61
C LEU A 569 -7.14 12.43 29.32
N ASP A 570 -6.58 11.49 28.57
CA ASP A 570 -5.16 11.48 28.17
C ASP A 570 -4.79 12.76 27.41
N HIS A 571 -5.73 13.35 26.66
CA HIS A 571 -5.51 14.55 25.86
C HIS A 571 -6.10 15.84 26.44
N GLY A 572 -6.77 15.78 27.61
CA GLY A 572 -7.41 16.96 28.21
C GLY A 572 -8.58 17.54 27.39
N TRP A 573 -9.25 16.71 26.59
CA TRP A 573 -10.36 17.13 25.72
C TRP A 573 -11.66 17.33 26.51
N ASN A 574 -12.40 18.38 26.13
CA ASN A 574 -13.79 18.55 26.56
C ASN A 574 -14.75 17.72 25.66
N ALA A 575 -16.05 17.74 25.93
CA ALA A 575 -17.03 16.94 25.18
C ALA A 575 -17.12 17.31 23.68
N GLU A 576 -16.96 18.59 23.33
CA GLU A 576 -16.96 19.04 21.93
C GLU A 576 -15.73 18.51 21.21
N GLU A 577 -14.55 18.67 21.81
CA GLU A 577 -13.31 18.19 21.22
C GLU A 577 -13.30 16.66 21.10
N PHE A 578 -13.88 15.96 22.07
CA PHE A 578 -14.01 14.51 22.01
C PHE A 578 -14.90 14.04 20.84
N LEU A 579 -16.01 14.73 20.58
CA LEU A 579 -16.86 14.47 19.42
C LEU A 579 -16.16 14.80 18.10
N ASN A 580 -15.42 15.93 18.06
CA ASN A 580 -14.62 16.35 16.91
C ASN A 580 -13.59 15.28 16.55
N GLN A 581 -12.81 14.83 17.52
CA GLN A 581 -11.77 13.82 17.34
C GLN A 581 -12.35 12.44 17.00
N THR A 582 -13.56 12.12 17.49
CA THR A 582 -14.25 10.89 17.07
C THR A 582 -14.67 10.96 15.59
N CYS A 583 -15.09 12.13 15.09
CA CYS A 583 -15.36 12.34 13.66
C CYS A 583 -14.09 12.26 12.83
N ILE A 584 -13.01 12.92 13.24
CA ILE A 584 -11.71 12.86 12.58
C ILE A 584 -11.23 11.40 12.48
N LYS A 585 -11.38 10.62 13.56
CA LYS A 585 -11.06 9.19 13.56
C LYS A 585 -11.93 8.37 12.62
N ALA A 586 -13.18 8.79 12.40
CA ALA A 586 -14.06 8.21 11.38
C ALA A 586 -13.67 8.65 9.96
N GLY A 587 -12.69 9.55 9.79
CA GLY A 587 -12.40 10.20 8.51
C GLY A 587 -13.53 11.13 8.06
N LEU A 588 -14.29 11.69 9.01
CA LEU A 588 -15.34 12.69 8.78
C LEU A 588 -14.83 14.08 9.17
N PRO A 589 -15.43 15.16 8.66
CA PRO A 589 -15.18 16.51 9.17
C PRO A 589 -15.35 16.58 10.69
N PRO A 590 -14.53 17.36 11.43
CA PRO A 590 -14.60 17.42 12.90
C PRO A 590 -16.02 17.76 13.40
N THR A 591 -16.74 18.62 12.69
CA THR A 591 -18.09 19.07 13.07
C THR A 591 -19.22 18.14 12.63
N ALA A 592 -18.93 17.02 11.93
CA ALA A 592 -19.94 16.13 11.35
C ALA A 592 -20.89 15.51 12.37
N TRP A 593 -20.51 15.44 13.65
CA TRP A 593 -21.41 15.01 14.73
C TRP A 593 -22.61 15.95 14.93
N LYS A 594 -22.57 17.18 14.38
CA LYS A 594 -23.71 18.11 14.41
C LYS A 594 -24.75 17.76 13.34
N ASP A 595 -24.38 16.97 12.33
CA ASP A 595 -25.21 16.68 11.18
C ASP A 595 -26.30 15.64 11.49
N PRO A 596 -27.55 15.83 11.00
CA PRO A 596 -28.65 14.89 11.20
C PRO A 596 -28.39 13.49 10.60
N GLY A 597 -27.54 13.41 9.57
CA GLY A 597 -27.14 12.15 8.93
C GLY A 597 -26.12 11.32 9.73
N THR A 598 -25.56 11.89 10.79
CA THR A 598 -24.51 11.25 11.59
C THR A 598 -25.12 10.53 12.78
N THR A 599 -24.90 9.21 12.85
CA THR A 599 -25.28 8.40 14.00
C THR A 599 -24.20 8.49 15.07
N LEU A 600 -24.58 8.95 16.27
CA LEU A 600 -23.73 8.95 17.46
C LEU A 600 -24.19 7.86 18.42
N LEU A 601 -23.28 6.96 18.77
CA LEU A 601 -23.48 5.96 19.81
C LEU A 601 -22.49 6.26 20.95
N ARG A 602 -22.92 6.02 22.19
CA ARG A 602 -22.07 6.09 23.38
C ARG A 602 -22.06 4.73 24.08
N TYR A 603 -21.05 4.49 24.89
CA TYR A 603 -20.96 3.31 25.74
C TYR A 603 -20.14 3.67 26.98
N GLN A 604 -20.26 2.90 28.06
CA GLN A 604 -19.42 3.04 29.24
C GLN A 604 -18.27 2.03 29.17
N GLY A 605 -17.16 2.37 29.82
CA GLY A 605 -16.05 1.44 29.97
C GLY A 605 -15.42 1.58 31.34
N VAL A 606 -14.97 0.45 31.90
CA VAL A 606 -14.11 0.44 33.08
C VAL A 606 -12.73 -0.06 32.66
N SER A 607 -11.68 0.54 33.21
CA SER A 607 -10.31 0.10 32.99
C SER A 607 -9.60 -0.19 34.29
N CYS A 608 -8.64 -1.10 34.20
CA CYS A 608 -7.62 -1.33 35.22
C CYS A 608 -6.25 -1.32 34.52
N GLY A 609 -5.23 -0.85 35.21
CA GLY A 609 -3.89 -0.73 34.63
C GLY A 609 -2.79 -0.95 35.67
N ALA A 610 -1.66 -1.47 35.20
CA ALA A 610 -0.46 -1.69 36.01
C ALA A 610 0.78 -1.65 35.11
N LYS A 611 1.97 -1.56 35.71
CA LYS A 611 3.20 -1.79 34.94
C LYS A 611 3.23 -3.24 34.49
N LEU A 612 3.51 -3.49 33.21
CA LEU A 612 3.52 -4.84 32.65
C LEU A 612 4.49 -5.74 33.42
N ALA A 613 5.66 -5.22 33.78
CA ALA A 613 6.67 -5.94 34.55
C ALA A 613 6.22 -6.39 35.95
N GLU A 614 5.32 -5.64 36.62
CA GLU A 614 4.81 -5.98 37.95
C GLU A 614 3.84 -7.16 37.91
N MET A 615 3.26 -7.45 36.74
CA MET A 615 2.31 -8.56 36.54
C MET A 615 3.00 -9.88 36.17
N LEU A 616 4.32 -9.89 36.03
CA LEU A 616 5.08 -11.08 35.62
C LEU A 616 5.58 -11.86 36.83
N ALA A 617 5.51 -13.19 36.75
CA ALA A 617 6.03 -14.07 37.79
C ALA A 617 7.57 -14.09 37.85
N ALA A 618 8.24 -13.74 36.75
CA ALA A 618 9.68 -13.64 36.63
C ALA A 618 10.07 -12.54 35.62
N PRO A 619 11.26 -11.93 35.73
CA PRO A 619 11.77 -11.01 34.73
C PRO A 619 11.89 -11.70 33.35
N VAL A 620 11.58 -10.97 32.28
CA VAL A 620 11.84 -11.44 30.92
C VAL A 620 13.32 -11.28 30.60
N GLU A 621 13.97 -12.35 30.14
CA GLU A 621 15.34 -12.27 29.67
C GLU A 621 15.42 -11.48 28.35
N ASN A 622 16.16 -10.38 28.35
CA ASN A 622 16.30 -9.46 27.21
C ASN A 622 17.42 -9.87 26.23
N ALA A 623 17.76 -11.15 26.14
CA ALA A 623 18.85 -11.60 25.28
C ALA A 623 18.46 -11.51 23.79
N ALA A 624 19.13 -10.63 23.04
CA ALA A 624 18.99 -10.58 21.59
C ALA A 624 19.31 -11.97 21.00
N THR A 625 18.29 -12.60 20.40
CA THR A 625 18.49 -13.88 19.73
C THR A 625 19.36 -13.66 18.50
N GLN A 626 20.40 -14.48 18.34
CA GLN A 626 21.22 -14.44 17.13
C GLN A 626 20.36 -14.84 15.92
N ILE A 627 20.50 -14.09 14.83
CA ILE A 627 19.80 -14.36 13.57
C ILE A 627 20.37 -15.63 12.94
N LEU A 628 21.70 -15.72 12.93
CA LEU A 628 22.48 -16.88 12.47
C LEU A 628 23.44 -17.31 13.56
N GLY A 629 23.75 -18.60 13.64
CA GLY A 629 24.81 -19.07 14.53
C GLY A 629 26.17 -18.45 14.15
N GLY A 630 27.09 -18.27 15.11
CA GLY A 630 28.37 -17.60 14.83
C GLY A 630 29.19 -18.18 13.66
N ARG A 631 29.19 -19.52 13.51
CA ARG A 631 29.83 -20.20 12.36
C ARG A 631 29.09 -19.94 11.04
N GLU A 632 27.76 -19.97 11.09
CA GLU A 632 26.88 -19.75 9.94
C GLU A 632 26.98 -18.30 9.44
N PHE A 633 27.03 -17.32 10.35
CA PHE A 633 27.25 -15.91 10.01
C PHE A 633 28.60 -15.68 9.33
N ALA A 634 29.69 -16.31 9.82
CA ALA A 634 31.00 -16.20 9.20
C ALA A 634 31.03 -16.82 7.79
N GLN A 635 30.40 -17.99 7.61
CA GLN A 635 30.24 -18.62 6.30
C GLN A 635 29.42 -17.74 5.34
N TYR A 636 28.35 -17.13 5.85
CA TYR A 636 27.49 -16.29 5.05
C TYR A 636 28.18 -14.98 4.63
N LEU A 637 28.96 -14.36 5.51
CA LEU A 637 29.79 -13.20 5.17
C LEU A 637 30.81 -13.53 4.06
N GLN A 638 31.46 -14.70 4.14
CA GLN A 638 32.38 -15.16 3.11
C GLN A 638 31.65 -15.37 1.77
N TYR A 639 30.48 -15.99 1.81
CA TYR A 639 29.63 -16.18 0.63
C TYR A 639 29.23 -14.83 -0.02
N VAL A 640 28.85 -13.84 0.78
CA VAL A 640 28.52 -12.49 0.32
C VAL A 640 29.72 -11.84 -0.39
N GLN A 641 30.91 -11.93 0.21
CA GLN A 641 32.15 -11.41 -0.38
C GLN A 641 32.46 -12.07 -1.73
N SER A 642 32.46 -13.40 -1.78
CA SER A 642 32.71 -14.15 -3.03
C SER A 642 31.64 -13.90 -4.10
N THR A 643 30.39 -13.66 -3.69
CA THR A 643 29.30 -13.33 -4.61
C THR A 643 29.51 -11.97 -5.26
N ILE A 644 29.93 -10.95 -4.50
CA ILE A 644 30.25 -9.62 -5.04
C ILE A 644 31.41 -9.71 -6.02
N GLU A 645 32.51 -10.40 -5.66
CA GLU A 645 33.65 -10.60 -6.55
C GLU A 645 33.27 -11.33 -7.84
N ALA A 646 32.47 -12.40 -7.75
CA ALA A 646 31.97 -13.13 -8.91
C ALA A 646 31.15 -12.21 -9.85
N LEU A 647 30.25 -11.40 -9.27
CA LEU A 647 29.41 -10.45 -10.02
C LEU A 647 30.23 -9.35 -10.70
N MET A 648 31.30 -8.84 -10.05
CA MET A 648 32.23 -7.88 -10.66
C MET A 648 32.91 -8.45 -11.91
N HIS A 649 33.15 -9.76 -11.95
CA HIS A 649 33.70 -10.48 -13.10
C HIS A 649 32.65 -10.95 -14.11
N GLY A 650 31.38 -10.54 -13.95
CA GLY A 650 30.29 -10.90 -14.87
C GLY A 650 29.78 -12.34 -14.72
N GLN A 651 30.11 -13.02 -13.62
CA GLN A 651 29.61 -14.37 -13.33
C GLN A 651 28.18 -14.33 -12.78
N VAL A 652 27.50 -15.48 -12.75
CA VAL A 652 26.11 -15.64 -12.27
C VAL A 652 26.09 -16.55 -11.03
N PRO A 653 26.43 -16.03 -9.85
CA PRO A 653 26.36 -16.82 -8.61
C PRO A 653 24.92 -17.16 -8.22
N SER A 654 24.74 -18.25 -7.47
CA SER A 654 23.47 -18.58 -6.81
C SER A 654 23.03 -17.41 -5.93
N TYR A 655 21.72 -17.22 -5.73
CA TYR A 655 21.21 -16.28 -4.73
C TYR A 655 21.02 -16.91 -3.35
N TYR A 656 21.19 -18.23 -3.26
CA TYR A 656 20.96 -19.05 -2.08
C TYR A 656 22.24 -19.78 -1.68
N CYS A 657 22.57 -19.69 -0.39
CA CYS A 657 23.67 -20.38 0.28
C CYS A 657 23.11 -21.58 1.07
N PRO A 658 23.24 -22.82 0.56
CA PRO A 658 22.60 -24.00 1.18
C PRO A 658 23.02 -24.31 2.61
N GLN A 659 24.20 -23.84 3.03
CA GLN A 659 24.75 -24.07 4.36
C GLN A 659 24.23 -23.07 5.40
N VAL A 660 23.41 -22.11 4.98
CA VAL A 660 22.89 -21.02 5.81
C VAL A 660 21.36 -21.06 5.79
N SER A 661 20.76 -20.94 6.96
CA SER A 661 19.32 -20.82 7.16
C SER A 661 18.84 -19.50 6.60
N ASP A 662 17.68 -19.48 5.94
CA ASP A 662 17.05 -18.22 5.56
C ASP A 662 16.17 -17.72 6.71
N ALA A 663 16.32 -16.46 7.07
CA ALA A 663 15.60 -15.81 8.16
C ALA A 663 14.85 -14.59 7.66
N ASN A 664 13.78 -14.21 8.36
CA ASN A 664 13.12 -12.94 8.12
C ASN A 664 13.82 -11.86 8.95
N ILE A 665 14.29 -10.81 8.26
CA ILE A 665 15.01 -9.68 8.85
C ILE A 665 14.24 -8.38 8.68
N GLN A 666 14.47 -7.42 9.57
CA GLN A 666 13.91 -6.07 9.49
C GLN A 666 14.92 -5.08 8.91
N GLY A 667 16.21 -5.35 9.00
CA GLY A 667 17.26 -4.51 8.44
C GLY A 667 18.44 -5.31 7.93
N VAL A 668 19.08 -4.79 6.88
CA VAL A 668 20.34 -5.28 6.35
C VAL A 668 21.17 -4.11 5.83
N ALA A 669 22.48 -4.16 6.05
CA ALA A 669 23.43 -3.28 5.40
C ALA A 669 24.67 -4.04 4.93
N LEU A 670 25.19 -3.62 3.78
CA LEU A 670 26.52 -3.97 3.29
C LEU A 670 27.39 -2.72 3.40
N LEU A 671 28.42 -2.80 4.24
CA LEU A 671 29.39 -1.72 4.44
C LEU A 671 30.65 -2.05 3.67
N LEU A 672 31.05 -1.18 2.76
CA LEU A 672 32.23 -1.32 1.93
C LEU A 672 33.26 -0.30 2.42
N GLN A 673 34.26 -0.77 3.16
CA GLN A 673 35.34 0.09 3.64
C GLN A 673 36.52 0.03 2.68
N HIS A 674 37.01 1.19 2.22
CA HIS A 674 38.23 1.25 1.41
C HIS A 674 39.47 0.91 2.27
N SER A 675 40.46 0.23 1.71
CA SER A 675 41.62 -0.24 2.47
C SER A 675 42.63 0.87 2.77
N GLU A 676 42.62 1.94 1.97
CA GLU A 676 43.57 3.06 2.06
C GLU A 676 42.95 4.36 2.59
N THR A 677 41.61 4.47 2.66
CA THR A 677 40.91 5.67 3.15
C THR A 677 39.91 5.29 4.24
N GLU A 678 39.45 6.28 5.01
CA GLU A 678 38.35 6.08 5.96
C GLU A 678 36.96 6.10 5.29
N ASP A 679 36.91 6.17 3.95
CA ASP A 679 35.66 6.23 3.21
C ASP A 679 34.93 4.87 3.30
N GLU A 680 33.66 4.93 3.70
CA GLU A 680 32.77 3.78 3.79
C GLU A 680 31.58 4.00 2.86
N LEU A 681 31.43 3.15 1.86
CA LEU A 681 30.24 3.12 1.02
C LEU A 681 29.21 2.18 1.66
N VAL A 682 27.99 2.68 1.80
CA VAL A 682 26.93 1.95 2.49
C VAL A 682 25.78 1.67 1.54
N LEU A 683 25.37 0.42 1.47
CA LEU A 683 24.09 0.03 0.90
C LEU A 683 23.24 -0.57 2.02
N SER A 684 22.01 -0.07 2.22
CA SER A 684 21.14 -0.55 3.29
C SER A 684 19.70 -0.68 2.84
N LYS A 685 18.97 -1.57 3.51
CA LYS A 685 17.52 -1.74 3.38
C LYS A 685 16.95 -2.10 4.74
N TRP A 686 15.90 -1.42 5.15
CA TRP A 686 15.25 -1.70 6.43
C TRP A 686 13.77 -1.32 6.41
N ALA A 687 13.01 -1.92 7.33
CA ALA A 687 11.64 -1.56 7.66
C ALA A 687 11.36 -1.95 9.12
N LEU A 688 10.63 -1.10 9.85
CA LEU A 688 10.26 -1.39 11.24
C LEU A 688 9.13 -2.42 11.32
N LYS A 689 8.20 -2.45 10.36
CA LYS A 689 7.01 -3.33 10.43
C LYS A 689 7.13 -4.58 9.56
N GLN A 690 7.58 -4.39 8.31
CA GLN A 690 7.69 -5.47 7.33
C GLN A 690 9.02 -6.18 7.51
N SER A 691 9.00 -7.50 7.35
CA SER A 691 10.22 -8.31 7.31
C SER A 691 10.55 -8.73 5.88
N PHE A 692 11.83 -9.01 5.63
CA PHE A 692 12.34 -9.44 4.34
C PHE A 692 13.05 -10.79 4.45
N PRO A 693 12.96 -11.67 3.43
CA PRO A 693 13.81 -12.86 3.37
C PRO A 693 15.28 -12.46 3.22
N MET A 694 16.11 -12.85 4.19
CA MET A 694 17.50 -12.46 4.32
C MET A 694 18.31 -12.76 3.06
N GLN A 695 18.30 -14.01 2.57
CA GLN A 695 19.24 -14.43 1.53
C GLN A 695 18.99 -13.74 0.19
N SER A 696 17.74 -13.74 -0.27
CA SER A 696 17.38 -13.06 -1.52
C SER A 696 17.58 -11.54 -1.46
N THR A 697 17.37 -10.93 -0.29
CA THR A 697 17.57 -9.48 -0.09
C THR A 697 19.04 -9.12 -0.15
N VAL A 698 19.89 -9.85 0.60
CA VAL A 698 21.34 -9.65 0.60
C VAL A 698 21.92 -9.89 -0.80
N PHE A 699 21.47 -10.92 -1.52
CA PHE A 699 21.92 -11.16 -2.89
C PHE A 699 21.60 -9.99 -3.83
N SER A 700 20.38 -9.47 -3.78
CA SER A 700 20.00 -8.28 -4.57
C SER A 700 20.88 -7.07 -4.24
N MET A 701 21.27 -6.91 -2.97
CA MET A 701 22.19 -5.86 -2.55
C MET A 701 23.62 -6.11 -3.04
N CYS A 702 24.08 -7.37 -3.09
CA CYS A 702 25.37 -7.72 -3.69
C CYS A 702 25.43 -7.32 -5.16
N GLN A 703 24.34 -7.52 -5.92
CA GLN A 703 24.25 -7.12 -7.33
C GLN A 703 24.38 -5.60 -7.51
N GLN A 704 23.67 -4.82 -6.69
CA GLN A 704 23.76 -3.36 -6.71
C GLN A 704 25.16 -2.88 -6.32
N LEU A 705 25.73 -3.44 -5.25
CA LEU A 705 27.05 -3.07 -4.77
C LEU A 705 28.14 -3.40 -5.79
N ALA A 706 28.08 -4.57 -6.45
CA ALA A 706 29.01 -4.93 -7.52
C ALA A 706 28.97 -3.92 -8.68
N GLN A 707 27.78 -3.45 -9.08
CA GLN A 707 27.65 -2.41 -10.12
C GLN A 707 28.28 -1.08 -9.69
N ILE A 708 28.09 -0.68 -8.43
CA ILE A 708 28.69 0.54 -7.88
C ILE A 708 30.22 0.43 -7.89
N ILE A 709 30.75 -0.69 -7.40
CA ILE A 709 32.19 -0.97 -7.35
C ILE A 709 32.81 -0.90 -8.75
N VAL A 710 32.18 -1.54 -9.75
CA VAL A 710 32.64 -1.51 -11.15
C VAL A 710 32.62 -0.08 -11.70
N ARG A 711 31.58 0.70 -11.42
CA ARG A 711 31.50 2.12 -11.86
C ARG A 711 32.56 3.01 -11.22
N GLN A 712 32.95 2.72 -9.97
CA GLN A 712 34.01 3.45 -9.26
C GLN A 712 35.42 2.93 -9.57
N ASN A 713 35.54 1.89 -10.41
CA ASN A 713 36.81 1.31 -10.84
C ASN A 713 37.68 0.77 -9.69
N LEU A 714 37.05 0.27 -8.61
CA LEU A 714 37.73 -0.35 -7.48
C LEU A 714 38.08 -1.82 -7.78
N ARG A 715 39.27 -2.27 -7.37
CA ARG A 715 39.78 -3.64 -7.61
C ARG A 715 39.49 -4.57 -6.42
N PRO A 716 39.33 -5.89 -6.66
CA PRO A 716 39.29 -6.87 -5.57
C PRO A 716 40.52 -6.74 -4.66
N GLY A 717 40.29 -6.73 -3.35
CA GLY A 717 41.34 -6.54 -2.33
C GLY A 717 41.60 -5.08 -1.93
N GLU A 718 41.05 -4.09 -2.64
CA GLU A 718 41.10 -2.66 -2.24
C GLU A 718 40.00 -2.31 -1.23
N PHE A 719 39.05 -3.20 -0.97
CA PHE A 719 37.94 -2.98 -0.06
C PHE A 719 37.64 -4.19 0.81
N GLN A 720 37.04 -3.93 1.97
CA GLN A 720 36.47 -4.94 2.85
C GLN A 720 34.96 -4.78 2.95
N VAL A 721 34.21 -5.86 2.70
CA VAL A 721 32.77 -5.90 2.91
C VAL A 721 32.45 -6.39 4.32
N LYS A 722 31.63 -5.64 5.04
CA LYS A 722 31.01 -6.07 6.31
C LYS A 722 29.50 -6.24 6.10
N LEU A 723 28.94 -7.24 6.77
CA LEU A 723 27.51 -7.51 6.78
C LEU A 723 26.90 -7.05 8.10
N VAL A 724 25.77 -6.36 8.00
CA VAL A 724 24.89 -6.03 9.12
C VAL A 724 23.55 -6.70 8.87
N LEU A 725 23.08 -7.50 9.83
CA LEU A 725 21.73 -8.06 9.84
C LEU A 725 21.01 -7.55 11.07
N ALA A 726 19.73 -7.20 10.94
CA ALA A 726 18.95 -6.66 12.06
C ALA A 726 17.53 -7.20 12.12
N THR A 727 17.05 -7.41 13.34
CA THR A 727 15.74 -7.96 13.66
C THR A 727 15.13 -7.31 14.90
N ASP A 728 13.92 -7.74 15.28
CA ASP A 728 13.30 -7.41 16.57
C ASP A 728 13.22 -5.88 16.84
N PRO A 729 12.45 -5.14 16.03
CA PRO A 729 12.29 -3.70 16.17
C PRO A 729 11.56 -3.34 17.47
N ALA A 730 12.07 -2.35 18.21
CA ALA A 730 11.44 -1.79 19.40
C ALA A 730 11.29 -0.26 19.24
N LEU A 731 10.16 0.30 19.70
CA LEU A 731 9.92 1.74 19.65
C LEU A 731 10.20 2.40 21.00
N HIS A 732 10.92 3.52 20.99
CA HIS A 732 11.38 4.17 22.21
C HIS A 732 10.73 5.53 22.50
N GLY A 733 10.01 6.11 21.53
CA GLY A 733 9.40 7.43 21.64
C GLY A 733 10.13 8.45 20.77
N THR A 734 10.17 9.71 21.21
CA THR A 734 10.81 10.82 20.50
C THR A 734 12.16 11.18 21.10
N VAL A 735 13.03 11.87 20.36
CA VAL A 735 14.38 12.23 20.83
C VAL A 735 14.33 13.02 22.14
N GLU A 736 13.37 13.92 22.32
CA GLU A 736 13.22 14.71 23.56
C GLU A 736 12.67 13.90 24.75
N GLY A 737 11.73 12.99 24.50
CA GLY A 737 11.03 12.23 25.55
C GLY A 737 11.66 10.87 25.90
N ILE A 738 12.73 10.47 25.22
CA ILE A 738 13.24 9.10 25.28
C ILE A 738 13.86 8.74 26.64
N GLN A 739 13.53 7.55 27.16
CA GLN A 739 14.39 6.87 28.15
C GLN A 739 14.83 5.52 27.59
N LEU A 740 16.14 5.38 27.46
CA LEU A 740 16.83 4.15 27.03
C LEU A 740 17.46 3.44 28.23
N ILE A 741 16.70 3.31 29.32
CA ILE A 741 17.10 2.55 30.50
C ILE A 741 17.38 1.11 30.05
N ASP A 742 18.55 0.58 30.40
CA ASP A 742 19.02 -0.77 30.03
C ASP A 742 19.16 -1.06 28.53
N PHE A 743 19.38 -0.03 27.69
CA PHE A 743 19.68 -0.25 26.27
C PHE A 743 21.00 -1.01 26.08
N ASP A 744 20.94 -2.16 25.41
CA ASP A 744 22.11 -2.98 25.09
C ASP A 744 22.82 -2.47 23.82
N SER A 745 23.77 -1.53 23.99
CA SER A 745 24.57 -1.01 22.87
C SER A 745 25.49 -2.04 22.23
N ARG A 746 25.69 -3.23 22.83
CA ARG A 746 26.52 -4.28 22.25
C ARG A 746 25.79 -5.06 21.17
N ASN A 747 24.46 -5.22 21.31
CA ASN A 747 23.66 -6.07 20.43
C ASN A 747 22.45 -5.36 19.82
N ARG A 748 22.20 -4.08 20.13
CA ARG A 748 21.13 -3.30 19.51
C ARG A 748 21.68 -2.02 18.87
N SER A 749 21.09 -1.68 17.75
CA SER A 749 21.35 -0.46 16.98
C SER A 749 20.16 0.50 17.10
N LEU A 750 20.42 1.80 16.96
CA LEU A 750 19.42 2.86 17.05
C LEU A 750 19.04 3.39 15.67
N PHE A 751 17.76 3.64 15.47
CA PHE A 751 17.19 4.30 14.31
C PHE A 751 16.56 5.61 14.76
N VAL A 752 16.86 6.69 14.06
CA VAL A 752 16.27 8.01 14.29
C VAL A 752 15.70 8.51 12.97
N PHE A 753 14.47 8.99 12.97
CA PHE A 753 13.84 9.47 11.74
C PHE A 753 12.92 10.67 11.99
N GLU A 754 13.01 11.65 11.09
CA GLU A 754 12.24 12.90 11.06
C GLU A 754 11.84 13.16 9.60
N GLY A 755 10.56 13.00 9.28
CA GLY A 755 10.06 13.12 7.92
C GLY A 755 10.77 12.15 6.96
N GLN A 756 11.48 12.70 5.97
CA GLN A 756 12.26 11.92 5.00
C GLN A 756 13.71 11.65 5.42
N LYS A 757 14.15 12.24 6.53
CA LYS A 757 15.49 12.03 7.06
C LYS A 757 15.45 10.83 7.98
N ALA A 758 16.39 9.91 7.80
CA ALA A 758 16.56 8.77 8.67
C ALA A 758 18.04 8.48 8.88
N GLY A 759 18.38 7.99 10.06
CA GLY A 759 19.70 7.49 10.35
C GLY A 759 19.64 6.18 11.14
N TRP A 760 20.59 5.30 10.87
CA TRP A 760 20.78 4.02 11.53
C TRP A 760 22.20 3.94 12.09
N PHE A 761 22.30 3.84 13.41
CA PHE A 761 23.53 4.00 14.16
C PHE A 761 23.79 2.79 15.06
N PHE A 762 25.04 2.39 15.14
CA PHE A 762 25.49 1.35 16.06
C PHE A 762 26.89 1.66 16.54
N ASP A 763 27.14 1.52 17.84
CA ASP A 763 28.47 1.60 18.41
C ASP A 763 28.51 0.79 19.72
N ARG A 764 29.36 -0.25 19.76
CA ARG A 764 29.45 -1.18 20.90
C ARG A 764 30.00 -0.55 22.17
N ASN A 765 30.70 0.57 22.06
CA ASN A 765 31.45 1.19 23.15
C ASN A 765 30.81 2.48 23.65
N GLN A 766 29.79 3.00 22.96
CA GLN A 766 29.11 4.23 23.34
C GLN A 766 27.79 3.96 24.05
N SER A 767 27.42 4.90 24.92
CA SER A 767 26.10 4.95 25.52
C SER A 767 25.04 5.36 24.49
N ALA A 768 23.79 5.01 24.76
CA ALA A 768 22.69 5.36 23.88
C ALA A 768 22.53 6.88 23.72
N SER A 769 22.78 7.66 24.77
CA SER A 769 22.72 9.13 24.72
C SER A 769 23.80 9.74 23.80
N GLU A 770 25.00 9.17 23.78
CA GLU A 770 26.07 9.62 22.87
C GLU A 770 25.70 9.33 21.41
N ILE A 771 25.13 8.15 21.15
CA ILE A 771 24.66 7.78 19.81
C ILE A 771 23.53 8.71 19.34
N ILE A 772 22.55 9.03 20.20
CA ILE A 772 21.46 9.95 19.86
C ILE A 772 21.99 11.37 19.59
N SER A 773 22.94 11.86 20.38
CA SER A 773 23.56 13.16 20.14
C SER A 773 24.26 13.23 18.78
N ARG A 774 24.98 12.17 18.40
CA ARG A 774 25.57 12.05 17.05
C ARG A 774 24.50 11.97 15.97
N ALA A 775 23.46 11.18 16.18
CA ALA A 775 22.35 11.02 15.24
C ALA A 775 21.66 12.36 14.96
N HIS A 776 21.44 13.17 15.99
CA HIS A 776 20.87 14.51 15.85
C HIS A 776 21.67 15.37 14.86
N GLN A 777 23.00 15.41 15.01
CA GLN A 777 23.87 16.18 14.14
C GLN A 777 23.95 15.61 12.72
N ALA A 778 24.11 14.29 12.59
CA ALA A 778 24.33 13.64 11.31
C ALA A 778 23.08 13.63 10.42
N VAL A 779 21.92 13.31 11.01
CA VAL A 779 20.62 13.35 10.31
C VAL A 779 20.21 14.80 10.03
N GLY A 780 20.62 15.75 10.89
CA GLY A 780 20.20 17.14 10.82
C GLY A 780 18.75 17.29 11.27
N LEU A 781 18.44 16.79 12.46
CA LEU A 781 17.11 16.88 13.06
C LEU A 781 16.79 18.33 13.40
N MET A 782 15.58 18.76 13.09
CA MET A 782 15.10 20.13 13.30
C MET A 782 14.02 20.22 14.38
N GLN A 783 13.31 19.12 14.62
CA GLN A 783 12.22 18.97 15.60
C GLN A 783 12.47 17.70 16.44
N PRO A 784 13.44 17.72 17.37
CA PRO A 784 13.73 16.58 18.25
C PRO A 784 12.50 16.05 19.02
N GLU A 785 11.54 16.92 19.31
CA GLU A 785 10.27 16.60 19.94
C GLU A 785 9.37 15.69 19.09
N ALA A 786 9.51 15.74 17.76
CA ALA A 786 8.76 14.95 16.80
C ALA A 786 9.58 13.79 16.20
N ALA A 787 10.90 13.90 16.22
CA ALA A 787 11.83 12.90 15.69
C ALA A 787 11.70 11.58 16.47
N GLN A 788 11.31 10.51 15.78
CA GLN A 788 11.05 9.21 16.38
C GLN A 788 12.34 8.42 16.55
N VAL A 789 12.40 7.61 17.61
CA VAL A 789 13.52 6.72 17.91
C VAL A 789 13.03 5.29 18.04
N ALA A 790 13.73 4.39 17.33
CA ALA A 790 13.53 2.95 17.39
C ALA A 790 14.88 2.24 17.59
N SER A 791 14.85 0.96 17.94
CA SER A 791 16.04 0.11 17.92
C SER A 791 15.77 -1.23 17.26
N MET A 792 16.82 -1.88 16.78
CA MET A 792 16.77 -3.26 16.31
C MET A 792 17.95 -4.05 16.89
N ALA A 793 17.70 -5.30 17.26
CA ALA A 793 18.76 -6.26 17.52
C ALA A 793 19.63 -6.38 16.26
N VAL A 794 20.95 -6.38 16.42
CA VAL A 794 21.90 -6.36 15.32
C VAL A 794 22.95 -7.45 15.46
N GLN A 795 23.21 -8.15 14.36
CA GLN A 795 24.29 -9.11 14.21
C GLN A 795 25.25 -8.59 13.15
N THR A 796 26.46 -8.21 13.57
CA THR A 796 27.51 -7.70 12.69
C THR A 796 28.90 -7.94 13.27
N ALA A 797 29.92 -8.02 12.42
CA ALA A 797 31.32 -8.00 12.84
C ALA A 797 31.85 -6.56 13.06
N ALA A 798 31.13 -5.52 12.63
CA ALA A 798 31.51 -4.14 12.85
C ALA A 798 31.43 -3.76 14.34
N SER A 799 32.40 -2.96 14.82
CA SER A 799 32.34 -2.35 16.16
C SER A 799 31.46 -1.12 16.21
N ARG A 800 31.33 -0.42 15.06
CA ARG A 800 30.46 0.73 14.85
C ARG A 800 30.04 0.81 13.38
N PHE A 801 28.88 1.42 13.11
CA PHE A 801 28.51 1.91 11.78
C PHE A 801 27.52 3.06 11.89
N GLU A 802 27.45 3.85 10.81
CA GLU A 802 26.53 4.96 10.69
C GLU A 802 25.99 5.02 9.26
N ILE A 803 24.67 5.04 9.13
CA ILE A 803 23.98 5.09 7.84
C ILE A 803 23.00 6.24 7.90
N VAL A 804 23.24 7.29 7.14
CA VAL A 804 22.35 8.46 7.09
C VAL A 804 21.75 8.57 5.70
N ASN A 805 20.42 8.57 5.66
CA ASN A 805 19.65 8.84 4.46
C ASN A 805 18.90 10.15 4.65
N ARG A 806 19.27 11.16 3.87
CA ARG A 806 18.58 12.44 3.79
C ARG A 806 18.58 12.89 2.33
N PRO A 807 17.53 13.60 1.88
CA PRO A 807 17.56 14.22 0.56
C PRO A 807 18.82 15.09 0.41
N ARG A 808 19.45 15.03 -0.76
CA ARG A 808 20.60 15.86 -1.10
C ARG A 808 20.18 16.81 -2.20
N ALA A 809 20.60 18.06 -2.08
CA ALA A 809 20.40 19.05 -3.13
C ALA A 809 21.18 18.66 -4.39
N GLU A 810 20.54 18.78 -5.55
CA GLU A 810 21.16 18.55 -6.86
C GLU A 810 21.01 19.80 -7.73
N LEU A 811 22.09 20.29 -8.35
CA LEU A 811 22.01 21.51 -9.17
C LEU A 811 21.23 21.33 -10.49
N GLY A 812 21.08 20.10 -10.99
CA GLY A 812 20.36 19.80 -12.23
C GLY A 812 20.92 20.52 -13.47
N THR A 813 20.05 20.74 -14.45
CA THR A 813 20.34 21.42 -15.72
C THR A 813 20.04 22.91 -15.68
N GLU A 814 20.63 23.70 -16.57
CA GLU A 814 20.33 25.15 -16.66
C GLU A 814 18.89 25.45 -17.06
N ILE A 815 18.22 24.53 -17.77
CA ILE A 815 16.82 24.64 -18.18
C ILE A 815 15.97 23.74 -17.30
N ARG A 816 14.87 24.28 -16.78
CA ARG A 816 13.82 23.56 -16.08
C ARG A 816 12.71 23.19 -17.08
N PRO A 817 12.58 21.92 -17.51
CA PRO A 817 11.51 21.49 -18.42
C PRO A 817 10.13 21.53 -17.74
N THR A 818 9.03 21.57 -18.50
CA THR A 818 7.68 21.48 -17.92
C THR A 818 7.51 20.16 -17.15
N GLY A 819 7.04 20.23 -15.91
CA GLY A 819 6.83 19.07 -15.04
C GLY A 819 5.37 18.66 -14.99
N VAL A 820 4.44 19.60 -15.17
CA VAL A 820 2.99 19.36 -14.97
C VAL A 820 2.06 19.86 -16.08
N ALA A 821 2.64 20.36 -17.18
CA ALA A 821 1.89 20.62 -18.41
C ALA A 821 1.15 19.37 -18.89
N GLY A 822 -0.09 19.53 -19.32
CA GLY A 822 -1.03 18.45 -19.65
C GLY A 822 -1.84 17.92 -18.48
N THR A 823 -1.51 18.31 -17.24
CA THR A 823 -2.24 17.91 -16.02
C THR A 823 -2.91 19.11 -15.34
N PHE A 824 -2.17 20.19 -15.09
CA PHE A 824 -2.68 21.39 -14.40
C PHE A 824 -3.09 22.50 -15.37
N TYR A 825 -2.45 22.56 -16.53
CA TYR A 825 -2.74 23.45 -17.64
C TYR A 825 -2.37 22.72 -18.95
N PRO A 826 -2.82 23.17 -20.14
CA PRO A 826 -2.59 22.44 -21.39
C PRO A 826 -1.11 22.22 -21.73
N ALA A 827 -0.80 21.13 -22.44
CA ALA A 827 0.58 20.79 -22.84
C ALA A 827 0.98 21.39 -24.20
N ASP A 828 0.03 21.88 -24.99
CA ASP A 828 0.29 22.46 -26.30
C ASP A 828 0.15 23.98 -26.27
N ALA A 829 1.03 24.67 -27.02
CA ALA A 829 1.09 26.13 -27.05
C ALA A 829 -0.22 26.81 -27.49
N GLY A 830 -0.98 26.18 -28.38
CA GLY A 830 -2.22 26.73 -28.93
C GLY A 830 -3.30 26.83 -27.85
N SER A 831 -3.55 25.72 -27.15
CA SER A 831 -4.50 25.66 -26.03
C SER A 831 -4.05 26.53 -24.86
N VAL A 832 -2.76 26.57 -24.54
CA VAL A 832 -2.25 27.48 -23.49
C VAL A 832 -2.59 28.94 -23.81
N ASN A 833 -2.33 29.38 -25.04
CA ASN A 833 -2.63 30.77 -25.41
C ASN A 833 -4.14 31.06 -25.41
N ALA A 834 -4.98 30.10 -25.84
CA ALA A 834 -6.42 30.24 -25.82
C ALA A 834 -6.98 30.37 -24.39
N ASP A 835 -6.53 29.51 -23.47
CA ASP A 835 -6.91 29.58 -22.07
C ASP A 835 -6.42 30.90 -21.43
N LEU A 836 -5.20 31.35 -21.74
CA LEU A 836 -4.68 32.64 -21.26
C LEU A 836 -5.52 33.83 -21.75
N ASP A 837 -5.99 33.80 -23.00
CA ASP A 837 -6.86 34.86 -23.53
C ASP A 837 -8.20 34.91 -22.79
N GLU A 838 -8.78 33.76 -22.41
CA GLU A 838 -10.01 33.70 -21.60
C GLU A 838 -9.77 34.16 -20.15
N LEU A 839 -8.66 33.70 -19.54
CA LEU A 839 -8.34 34.02 -18.14
C LEU A 839 -8.07 35.52 -17.94
N PHE A 840 -7.42 36.17 -18.89
CA PHE A 840 -7.10 37.59 -18.85
C PHE A 840 -8.15 38.49 -19.52
N ASP A 841 -9.36 37.99 -19.80
CA ASP A 841 -10.45 38.80 -20.31
C ASP A 841 -10.90 39.88 -19.28
N GLY A 842 -11.09 41.10 -19.79
CA GLY A 842 -11.48 42.30 -19.04
C GLY A 842 -10.32 43.15 -18.50
N ASP A 843 -10.55 44.46 -18.46
CA ASP A 843 -9.55 45.45 -18.04
C ASP A 843 -9.41 45.57 -16.51
N ALA A 844 -8.18 45.86 -16.05
CA ALA A 844 -7.87 46.29 -14.70
C ALA A 844 -6.76 47.35 -14.75
N GLU A 845 -6.78 48.33 -13.84
CA GLU A 845 -5.68 49.29 -13.69
C GLU A 845 -4.61 48.73 -12.73
N PRO A 846 -3.40 48.40 -13.21
CA PRO A 846 -2.38 47.76 -12.35
C PRO A 846 -1.77 48.76 -11.35
N GLN A 847 -1.59 48.32 -10.10
CA GLN A 847 -0.98 49.09 -9.02
C GLN A 847 0.26 48.39 -8.44
N THR A 848 1.08 49.12 -7.71
CA THR A 848 2.26 48.55 -7.04
C THR A 848 1.86 47.86 -5.74
N TRP A 849 2.18 46.56 -5.65
CA TRP A 849 1.99 45.72 -4.46
C TRP A 849 3.29 45.02 -4.11
N ALA A 850 3.62 44.92 -2.81
CA ALA A 850 4.83 44.26 -2.34
C ALA A 850 4.73 42.73 -2.44
N ALA A 851 3.52 42.19 -2.22
CA ALA A 851 3.25 40.77 -2.32
C ALA A 851 1.83 40.49 -2.83
N ALA A 852 1.59 39.26 -3.24
CA ALA A 852 0.28 38.76 -3.59
C ALA A 852 0.17 37.27 -3.24
N MET A 853 -1.06 36.77 -3.09
CA MET A 853 -1.34 35.34 -2.94
C MET A 853 -2.25 34.87 -4.07
N VAL A 854 -1.84 33.78 -4.73
CA VAL A 854 -2.60 33.15 -5.83
C VAL A 854 -2.71 31.63 -5.63
N PRO A 855 -3.81 31.01 -6.08
CA PRO A 855 -4.03 29.56 -5.98
C PRO A 855 -3.38 28.78 -7.14
N HIS A 856 -2.87 27.58 -6.86
CA HIS A 856 -2.09 26.76 -7.80
C HIS A 856 -2.75 25.44 -8.24
N ALA A 857 -4.04 25.26 -8.00
CA ALA A 857 -4.80 24.20 -8.65
C ALA A 857 -4.80 24.35 -10.19
N GLY A 858 -5.26 23.32 -10.89
CA GLY A 858 -5.36 23.39 -12.35
C GLY A 858 -6.25 24.56 -12.81
N TRP A 859 -5.89 25.20 -13.93
CA TRP A 859 -6.48 26.48 -14.36
C TRP A 859 -8.00 26.48 -14.46
N LYS A 860 -8.59 25.35 -14.85
CA LYS A 860 -10.03 25.13 -14.87
C LYS A 860 -10.73 25.49 -13.55
N TYR A 861 -10.04 25.31 -12.42
CA TYR A 861 -10.60 25.54 -11.09
C TYR A 861 -10.22 26.91 -10.53
N SER A 862 -8.93 27.26 -10.59
CA SER A 862 -8.38 28.40 -9.85
C SER A 862 -7.73 29.48 -10.72
N GLY A 863 -7.51 29.20 -12.01
CA GLY A 863 -6.77 30.08 -12.92
C GLY A 863 -7.38 31.47 -13.04
N ARG A 864 -8.71 31.59 -12.96
CA ARG A 864 -9.40 32.89 -13.02
C ARG A 864 -9.06 33.78 -11.83
N ILE A 865 -9.01 33.21 -10.61
CA ILE A 865 -8.64 33.96 -9.41
C ILE A 865 -7.16 34.40 -9.51
N ALA A 866 -6.27 33.51 -9.94
CA ALA A 866 -4.86 33.84 -10.13
C ALA A 866 -4.67 34.98 -11.14
N ALA A 867 -5.34 34.90 -12.31
CA ALA A 867 -5.30 35.94 -13.34
C ALA A 867 -5.90 37.28 -12.85
N ASP A 868 -7.03 37.25 -12.13
CA ASP A 868 -7.68 38.45 -11.59
C ASP A 868 -6.83 39.17 -10.54
N VAL A 869 -5.99 38.45 -9.79
CA VAL A 869 -4.98 39.04 -8.89
C VAL A 869 -3.84 39.64 -9.71
N LEU A 870 -3.20 38.84 -10.57
CA LEU A 870 -1.98 39.25 -11.27
C LEU A 870 -2.20 40.46 -12.19
N LYS A 871 -3.35 40.58 -12.86
CA LYS A 871 -3.66 41.73 -13.73
C LYS A 871 -3.81 43.06 -12.99
N ARG A 872 -4.00 43.04 -11.67
CA ARG A 872 -4.06 44.24 -10.81
C ARG A 872 -2.69 44.69 -10.32
N ILE A 873 -1.62 43.96 -10.65
CA ILE A 873 -0.27 44.24 -10.16
C ILE A 873 0.57 44.81 -11.30
N LYS A 874 1.23 45.94 -11.05
CA LYS A 874 2.33 46.41 -11.89
C LYS A 874 3.56 45.54 -11.60
N LEU A 875 3.69 44.45 -12.35
CA LEU A 875 4.77 43.46 -12.16
C LEU A 875 6.15 44.10 -12.31
N PRO A 876 7.06 43.97 -11.31
CA PRO A 876 8.44 44.42 -11.41
C PRO A 876 9.28 43.48 -12.29
N SER A 877 10.54 43.85 -12.54
CA SER A 877 11.45 43.01 -13.35
C SER A 877 11.79 41.65 -12.73
N THR A 878 11.63 41.51 -11.41
CA THR A 878 11.94 40.29 -10.65
C THR A 878 10.75 39.84 -9.81
N ILE A 879 10.38 38.56 -9.91
CA ILE A 879 9.28 37.95 -9.17
C ILE A 879 9.82 36.75 -8.41
N ILE A 880 9.57 36.69 -7.11
CA ILE A 880 9.92 35.53 -6.27
C ILE A 880 8.64 34.77 -5.98
N VAL A 881 8.49 33.58 -6.56
CA VAL A 881 7.35 32.69 -6.33
C VAL A 881 7.71 31.73 -5.21
N ILE A 882 7.02 31.84 -4.08
CA ILE A 882 7.22 30.98 -2.90
C ILE A 882 5.99 30.07 -2.78
N GLY A 883 6.18 28.78 -3.05
CA GLY A 883 5.11 27.79 -3.02
C GLY A 883 5.42 26.64 -2.07
N PRO A 884 4.41 25.90 -1.61
CA PRO A 884 4.62 24.67 -0.86
C PRO A 884 5.27 23.59 -1.72
N LYS A 885 5.99 22.68 -1.06
CA LYS A 885 6.58 21.50 -1.66
C LYS A 885 5.69 20.29 -1.40
N HIS A 886 5.08 19.76 -2.46
CA HIS A 886 4.24 18.57 -2.45
C HIS A 886 5.00 17.29 -2.78
N THR A 887 6.14 17.41 -3.47
CA THR A 887 6.95 16.27 -3.88
C THR A 887 7.89 15.80 -2.78
N ARG A 888 8.23 14.50 -2.79
CA ARG A 888 9.23 13.94 -1.89
C ARG A 888 10.67 14.20 -2.35
N GLU A 889 10.87 14.54 -3.62
CA GLU A 889 12.19 14.75 -4.22
C GLU A 889 12.89 15.98 -3.64
N GLY A 890 14.20 15.93 -3.45
CA GLY A 890 14.98 17.08 -3.01
C GLY A 890 14.80 17.49 -1.53
N VAL A 891 15.53 18.53 -1.13
CA VAL A 891 15.57 19.07 0.23
C VAL A 891 14.24 19.69 0.65
N GLU A 892 14.05 19.93 1.95
CA GLU A 892 12.80 20.52 2.45
C GLU A 892 12.60 21.94 1.92
N TRP A 893 13.62 22.79 1.96
CA TRP A 893 13.53 24.19 1.54
C TRP A 893 14.50 24.40 0.39
N ALA A 894 13.96 24.55 -0.81
CA ALA A 894 14.73 24.59 -2.04
C ALA A 894 14.50 25.90 -2.80
N VAL A 895 15.55 26.39 -3.43
CA VAL A 895 15.47 27.44 -4.44
C VAL A 895 15.95 26.90 -5.79
N ALA A 896 15.25 27.29 -6.86
CA ALA A 896 15.46 26.74 -8.19
C ALA A 896 16.83 27.11 -8.75
N PRO A 897 17.70 26.13 -9.09
CA PRO A 897 19.04 26.38 -9.62
C PRO A 897 19.09 26.54 -11.14
N HIS A 898 18.01 27.05 -11.74
CA HIS A 898 17.85 27.13 -13.18
C HIS A 898 18.08 28.55 -13.70
N LYS A 899 18.44 28.68 -14.98
CA LYS A 899 18.50 29.95 -15.72
C LYS A 899 17.24 30.20 -16.56
N VAL A 900 16.53 29.14 -16.92
CA VAL A 900 15.35 29.21 -17.79
C VAL A 900 14.27 28.26 -17.28
N TRP A 901 13.05 28.78 -17.21
CA TRP A 901 11.82 27.99 -17.09
C TRP A 901 11.27 27.73 -18.50
N GLN A 902 11.23 26.47 -18.92
CA GLN A 902 10.61 26.09 -20.18
C GLN A 902 9.10 25.92 -20.00
N LEU A 903 8.32 26.49 -20.91
CA LEU A 903 6.85 26.44 -20.93
C LEU A 903 6.37 25.96 -22.32
N PRO A 904 5.13 25.46 -22.46
CA PRO A 904 4.63 25.00 -23.76
C PRO A 904 4.61 26.08 -24.84
N ASN A 905 4.33 27.33 -24.46
CA ASN A 905 4.21 28.48 -25.35
C ASN A 905 5.45 29.40 -25.37
N GLY A 906 6.57 29.00 -24.75
CA GLY A 906 7.81 29.79 -24.77
C GLY A 906 8.72 29.50 -23.58
N ASN A 907 9.57 30.47 -23.23
CA ASN A 907 10.46 30.39 -22.07
C ASN A 907 10.28 31.62 -21.18
N LEU A 908 10.61 31.48 -19.89
CA LEU A 908 10.68 32.58 -18.94
C LEU A 908 12.06 32.56 -18.26
N ASN A 909 12.66 33.74 -18.06
CA ASN A 909 13.97 33.85 -17.45
C ASN A 909 13.90 33.53 -15.95
N ALA A 910 14.94 32.88 -15.42
CA ALA A 910 15.13 32.70 -13.99
C ALA A 910 16.32 33.56 -13.51
N ASP A 911 16.25 34.04 -12.27
CA ASP A 911 17.36 34.77 -11.64
C ASP A 911 18.21 33.84 -10.77
N LEU A 912 19.17 33.17 -11.41
CA LEU A 912 20.07 32.23 -10.73
C LEU A 912 21.01 32.94 -9.73
N ASP A 913 21.37 34.20 -9.98
CA ASP A 913 22.29 34.92 -9.10
C ASP A 913 21.58 35.38 -7.82
N LEU A 914 20.32 35.82 -7.93
CA LEU A 914 19.47 36.05 -6.76
C LEU A 914 19.19 34.74 -6.02
N ALA A 915 18.92 33.63 -6.73
CA ALA A 915 18.75 32.32 -6.12
C ALA A 915 19.97 31.89 -5.28
N ARG A 916 21.19 32.10 -5.78
CA ARG A 916 22.45 31.85 -5.04
C ARG A 916 22.55 32.71 -3.79
N ARG A 917 22.31 34.02 -3.90
CA ARG A 917 22.34 34.95 -2.76
C ARG A 917 21.34 34.55 -1.68
N LEU A 918 20.13 34.14 -2.07
CA LEU A 918 19.12 33.65 -1.13
C LEU A 918 19.56 32.37 -0.42
N ALA A 919 20.11 31.38 -1.14
CA ALA A 919 20.63 30.15 -0.54
C ALA A 919 21.82 30.39 0.40
N GLU A 920 22.67 31.39 0.12
CA GLU A 920 23.79 31.77 0.98
C GLU A 920 23.32 32.46 2.28
N GLU A 921 22.30 33.32 2.19
CA GLU A 921 21.86 34.17 3.31
C GLU A 921 20.78 33.53 4.20
N ILE A 922 20.04 32.55 3.68
CA ILE A 922 18.92 31.90 4.37
C ILE A 922 19.33 30.50 4.87
N PRO A 923 19.40 30.28 6.19
CA PRO A 923 19.77 28.98 6.75
C PRO A 923 18.86 27.84 6.28
N GLY A 924 19.50 26.81 5.69
CA GLY A 924 18.82 25.59 5.24
C GLY A 924 17.99 25.74 3.97
N LEU A 925 18.13 26.83 3.23
CA LEU A 925 17.66 26.97 1.84
C LEU A 925 18.78 26.53 0.90
N GLU A 926 18.55 25.52 0.06
CA GLU A 926 19.58 25.01 -0.85
C GLU A 926 19.15 25.10 -2.33
N LEU A 927 20.14 25.25 -3.21
CA LEU A 927 19.95 25.19 -4.66
C LEU A 927 19.66 23.74 -5.09
N ASP A 928 18.40 23.42 -5.43
CA ASP A 928 18.00 22.03 -5.65
C ASP A 928 16.96 21.83 -6.75
N ALA A 929 17.41 21.36 -7.91
CA ALA A 929 16.59 21.03 -9.07
C ALA A 929 15.66 19.84 -8.83
N ALA A 930 16.02 18.89 -7.96
CA ALA A 930 15.18 17.72 -7.70
C ALA A 930 13.85 18.15 -7.05
N ALA A 931 13.89 19.11 -6.13
CA ALA A 931 12.70 19.68 -5.49
C ALA A 931 11.76 20.38 -6.47
N HIS A 932 12.27 20.91 -7.60
CA HIS A 932 11.48 21.66 -8.59
C HIS A 932 11.05 20.85 -9.82
N ARG A 933 11.61 19.64 -10.02
CA ARG A 933 11.44 18.83 -11.23
C ARG A 933 9.96 18.55 -11.55
N ASN A 934 9.22 18.10 -10.54
CA ASN A 934 7.81 17.70 -10.64
C ASN A 934 6.91 18.55 -9.72
N GLU A 935 7.43 19.65 -9.14
CA GLU A 935 6.67 20.53 -8.26
C GLU A 935 5.80 21.49 -9.08
N HIS A 936 4.52 21.58 -8.71
CA HIS A 936 3.52 22.31 -9.48
C HIS A 936 3.19 23.68 -8.90
N ALA A 937 3.34 23.87 -7.58
CA ALA A 937 2.94 25.10 -6.92
C ALA A 937 3.59 26.36 -7.52
N ILE A 938 4.81 26.23 -8.05
CA ILE A 938 5.51 27.32 -8.73
C ILE A 938 5.16 27.34 -10.23
N GLU A 939 5.19 26.18 -10.88
CA GLU A 939 5.06 26.06 -12.35
C GLU A 939 3.72 26.58 -12.88
N VAL A 940 2.62 26.33 -12.17
CA VAL A 940 1.26 26.71 -12.60
C VAL A 940 1.10 28.22 -12.78
N GLU A 941 1.89 29.01 -12.05
CA GLU A 941 1.88 30.48 -12.12
C GLU A 941 2.74 31.03 -13.27
N LEU A 942 3.70 30.26 -13.76
CA LEU A 942 4.70 30.76 -14.70
C LEU A 942 4.13 31.21 -16.05
N PRO A 943 3.19 30.48 -16.70
CA PRO A 943 2.60 30.96 -17.94
C PRO A 943 1.73 32.22 -17.73
N LEU A 944 1.08 32.37 -16.57
CA LEU A 944 0.31 33.56 -16.22
C LEU A 944 1.24 34.78 -16.07
N ILE A 945 2.39 34.59 -15.40
CA ILE A 945 3.44 35.61 -15.27
C ILE A 945 4.01 35.97 -16.63
N GLN A 946 4.38 34.98 -17.45
CA GLN A 946 4.95 35.19 -18.79
C GLN A 946 4.01 36.02 -19.68
N ARG A 947 2.69 35.81 -19.58
CA ARG A 947 1.69 36.55 -20.36
C ARG A 947 1.67 38.05 -20.05
N LEU A 948 1.94 38.44 -18.80
CA LEU A 948 1.91 39.83 -18.34
C LEU A 948 3.28 40.50 -18.37
N ALA A 949 4.35 39.75 -18.10
CA ALA A 949 5.72 40.24 -18.02
C ALA A 949 6.71 39.23 -18.64
N PRO A 950 6.75 39.12 -19.98
CA PRO A 950 7.56 38.11 -20.67
C PRO A 950 9.08 38.27 -20.45
N GLU A 951 9.54 39.47 -20.10
CA GLU A 951 10.95 39.78 -19.82
C GLU A 951 11.30 39.69 -18.32
N ALA A 952 10.34 39.35 -17.45
CA ALA A 952 10.60 39.24 -16.02
C ALA A 952 11.50 38.03 -15.72
N HIS A 953 12.27 38.15 -14.63
CA HIS A 953 13.05 37.06 -14.07
C HIS A 953 12.31 36.46 -12.88
N VAL A 954 12.21 35.13 -12.83
CA VAL A 954 11.50 34.42 -11.77
C VAL A 954 12.44 33.56 -10.92
N VAL A 955 12.40 33.77 -9.61
CA VAL A 955 13.00 32.86 -8.62
C VAL A 955 11.90 31.98 -8.03
N GLY A 956 11.99 30.67 -8.21
CA GLY A 956 11.08 29.71 -7.60
C GLY A 956 11.65 29.17 -6.28
N ILE A 957 10.88 29.23 -5.20
CA ILE A 957 11.24 28.71 -3.88
C ILE A 957 10.18 27.70 -3.43
N ALA A 958 10.58 26.46 -3.21
CA ALA A 958 9.71 25.38 -2.72
C ALA A 958 9.92 25.16 -1.22
N ILE A 959 8.84 25.27 -0.44
CA ILE A 959 8.85 25.19 1.03
C ILE A 959 8.15 23.92 1.49
N GLY A 960 8.92 22.98 2.04
CA GLY A 960 8.45 21.80 2.75
C GLY A 960 8.10 22.08 4.22
N GLY A 961 8.35 21.12 5.11
CA GLY A 961 8.00 21.23 6.52
C GLY A 961 8.79 22.30 7.28
N GLY A 962 8.19 22.90 8.32
CA GLY A 962 8.82 23.95 9.12
C GLY A 962 8.03 24.35 10.38
N ASN A 963 8.66 25.17 11.22
CA ASN A 963 8.06 25.79 12.40
C ASN A 963 8.20 27.31 12.34
N LEU A 964 7.59 28.00 13.31
CA LEU A 964 7.56 29.47 13.34
C LEU A 964 8.97 30.08 13.40
N GLN A 965 9.85 29.53 14.25
CA GLN A 965 11.24 29.99 14.37
C GLN A 965 11.95 29.95 13.01
N ARG A 966 11.82 28.83 12.29
CA ARG A 966 12.46 28.68 10.99
C ARG A 966 11.87 29.67 9.97
N CYS A 967 10.57 29.91 10.01
CA CYS A 967 9.93 30.92 9.15
C CYS A 967 10.45 32.33 9.45
N ASP A 968 10.72 32.63 10.73
CA ASP A 968 11.32 33.89 11.16
C ASP A 968 12.75 34.08 10.65
N GLU A 969 13.57 33.03 10.73
CA GLU A 969 14.94 33.03 10.20
C GLU A 969 14.95 33.20 8.68
N PHE A 970 14.07 32.48 7.97
CA PHE A 970 13.87 32.66 6.53
C PHE A 970 13.48 34.09 6.19
N ALA A 971 12.43 34.60 6.85
CA ALA A 971 11.89 35.92 6.58
C ALA A 971 12.93 37.02 6.86
N ALA A 972 13.79 36.85 7.85
CA ALA A 972 14.89 37.77 8.13
C ALA A 972 15.96 37.75 7.02
N GLY A 973 16.36 36.57 6.54
CA GLY A 973 17.31 36.45 5.42
C GLY A 973 16.72 36.99 4.12
N LEU A 974 15.48 36.63 3.80
CA LEU A 974 14.74 37.15 2.64
C LEU A 974 14.69 38.69 2.68
N ALA A 975 14.27 39.29 3.80
CA ALA A 975 14.18 40.74 3.97
C ALA A 975 15.54 41.46 3.77
N ARG A 976 16.65 40.87 4.22
CA ARG A 976 18.00 41.41 3.98
C ARG A 976 18.36 41.41 2.50
N VAL A 977 18.25 40.25 1.84
CA VAL A 977 18.60 40.11 0.41
C VAL A 977 17.77 41.05 -0.45
N ILE A 978 16.45 41.09 -0.26
CA ILE A 978 15.58 41.94 -1.10
C ILE A 978 15.67 43.43 -0.77
N GLY A 979 16.08 43.78 0.46
CA GLY A 979 16.31 45.16 0.87
C GLY A 979 17.54 45.80 0.20
N GLU A 980 18.45 44.99 -0.34
CA GLU A 980 19.65 45.43 -1.07
C GLU A 980 19.43 45.55 -2.58
N LEU A 981 18.28 45.13 -3.09
CA LEU A 981 17.96 45.22 -4.52
C LEU A 981 17.55 46.66 -4.91
N GLU A 982 17.99 47.12 -6.08
CA GLU A 982 17.64 48.45 -6.60
C GLU A 982 16.13 48.60 -6.85
N GLU A 983 15.52 47.57 -7.44
CA GLU A 983 14.07 47.43 -7.59
C GLU A 983 13.58 46.29 -6.69
N PRO A 984 12.60 46.53 -5.80
CA PRO A 984 12.05 45.47 -4.97
C PRO A 984 11.27 44.44 -5.82
N PRO A 985 11.46 43.13 -5.59
CA PRO A 985 10.72 42.10 -6.30
C PRO A 985 9.27 42.03 -5.80
N LEU A 986 8.39 41.42 -6.61
CA LEU A 986 7.10 40.95 -6.14
C LEU A 986 7.29 39.63 -5.39
N LEU A 987 6.81 39.53 -4.16
CA LEU A 987 6.74 38.26 -3.42
C LEU A 987 5.39 37.60 -3.71
N LEU A 988 5.38 36.58 -4.58
CA LEU A 988 4.17 35.83 -4.93
C LEU A 988 4.05 34.57 -4.08
N ILE A 989 3.07 34.56 -3.17
CA ILE A 989 2.68 33.40 -2.38
C ILE A 989 1.81 32.51 -3.26
N SER A 990 2.24 31.26 -3.45
CA SER A 990 1.43 30.25 -4.12
C SER A 990 0.73 29.36 -3.10
N SER A 991 -0.60 29.43 -3.00
CA SER A 991 -1.38 28.68 -2.01
C SER A 991 -2.82 28.43 -2.44
N ASP A 992 -3.24 27.17 -2.41
CA ASP A 992 -4.63 26.80 -2.20
C ASP A 992 -4.97 26.87 -0.69
N MET A 993 -6.28 26.87 -0.38
CA MET A 993 -6.79 26.92 0.99
C MET A 993 -7.09 25.51 1.50
N ASN A 994 -8.19 25.28 2.24
CA ASN A 994 -8.53 23.97 2.76
C ASN A 994 -8.99 23.01 1.65
N HIS A 995 -8.63 21.75 1.82
CA HIS A 995 -8.93 20.64 0.94
C HIS A 995 -9.94 19.69 1.56
N PHE A 996 -10.82 19.17 0.71
CA PHE A 996 -11.59 17.96 0.90
C PHE A 996 -12.62 17.97 2.05
N ALA A 997 -13.10 19.16 2.42
CA ALA A 997 -14.31 19.32 3.23
C ALA A 997 -15.54 19.61 2.34
N THR A 998 -16.74 19.50 2.91
CA THR A 998 -17.96 20.03 2.25
C THR A 998 -17.81 21.53 1.99
N ASP A 999 -18.47 22.07 0.96
CA ASP A 999 -18.36 23.49 0.59
C ASP A 999 -18.63 24.46 1.76
N ALA A 1000 -19.63 24.17 2.60
CA ALA A 1000 -19.93 24.99 3.76
C ALA A 1000 -18.81 25.00 4.81
N GLU A 1001 -18.28 23.81 5.14
CA GLU A 1001 -17.19 23.68 6.10
C GLU A 1001 -15.86 24.22 5.53
N ASN A 1002 -15.61 24.04 4.23
CA ASN A 1002 -14.43 24.57 3.57
C ASN A 1002 -14.39 26.10 3.67
N ARG A 1003 -15.52 26.75 3.33
CA ARG A 1003 -15.67 28.21 3.46
C ARG A 1003 -15.46 28.68 4.88
N ARG A 1004 -15.98 27.95 5.88
CA ARG A 1004 -15.80 28.27 7.29
C ARG A 1004 -14.33 28.22 7.70
N LEU A 1005 -13.63 27.12 7.39
CA LEU A 1005 -12.23 26.94 7.73
C LEU A 1005 -11.33 27.95 7.00
N ASP A 1006 -11.57 28.14 5.70
CA ASP A 1006 -10.82 29.11 4.89
C ASP A 1006 -11.00 30.53 5.41
N GLN A 1007 -12.22 30.90 5.80
CA GLN A 1007 -12.49 32.21 6.37
C GLN A 1007 -11.69 32.46 7.66
N MET A 1008 -11.51 31.44 8.52
CA MET A 1008 -10.70 31.57 9.74
C MET A 1008 -9.23 31.84 9.42
N ALA A 1009 -8.67 31.17 8.41
CA ALA A 1009 -7.30 31.43 7.95
C ALA A 1009 -7.18 32.81 7.29
N LEU A 1010 -8.13 33.19 6.42
CA LEU A 1010 -8.13 34.47 5.73
C LEU A 1010 -8.29 35.65 6.70
N GLU A 1011 -9.08 35.52 7.76
CA GLU A 1011 -9.20 36.55 8.80
C GLU A 1011 -7.85 36.89 9.43
N LYS A 1012 -7.00 35.90 9.65
CA LYS A 1012 -5.64 36.13 10.18
C LYS A 1012 -4.76 36.90 9.21
N ILE A 1013 -4.88 36.62 7.92
CA ILE A 1013 -4.18 37.38 6.88
C ILE A 1013 -4.71 38.81 6.81
N ASP A 1014 -6.04 38.99 6.81
CA ASP A 1014 -6.71 40.30 6.80
C ASP A 1014 -6.31 41.16 8.02
N THR A 1015 -6.08 40.54 9.18
CA THR A 1015 -5.60 41.21 10.40
C THR A 1015 -4.08 41.35 10.49
N LEU A 1016 -3.34 40.99 9.44
CA LEU A 1016 -1.87 41.09 9.37
C LEU A 1016 -1.15 40.27 10.47
N ASP A 1017 -1.73 39.11 10.84
CA ASP A 1017 -1.32 38.24 11.96
C ASP A 1017 -0.72 36.91 11.45
N PRO A 1018 0.56 36.87 11.04
CA PRO A 1018 1.17 35.65 10.50
C PRO A 1018 1.39 34.56 11.55
N GLU A 1019 1.69 34.91 12.82
CA GLU A 1019 1.76 33.94 13.91
C GLU A 1019 0.42 33.27 14.14
N GLY A 1020 -0.65 34.08 14.28
CA GLY A 1020 -2.00 33.57 14.48
C GLY A 1020 -2.53 32.81 13.27
N LEU A 1021 -2.09 33.11 12.05
CA LEU A 1021 -2.39 32.28 10.87
C LEU A 1021 -1.85 30.86 11.04
N LEU A 1022 -0.57 30.72 11.39
CA LEU A 1022 0.05 29.40 11.57
C LEU A 1022 -0.61 28.61 12.72
N GLU A 1023 -0.92 29.29 13.82
CA GLU A 1023 -1.62 28.71 14.97
C GLU A 1023 -3.02 28.23 14.56
N THR A 1024 -3.83 29.10 13.95
CA THR A 1024 -5.20 28.79 13.51
C THR A 1024 -5.22 27.61 12.54
N VAL A 1025 -4.32 27.58 11.57
CA VAL A 1025 -4.21 26.49 10.59
C VAL A 1025 -3.88 25.17 11.28
N ARG A 1026 -2.99 25.17 12.27
CA ARG A 1026 -2.61 23.96 13.02
C ARG A 1026 -3.72 23.49 13.96
N GLU A 1027 -4.28 24.39 14.76
CA GLU A 1027 -5.33 24.07 15.73
C GLU A 1027 -6.59 23.52 15.06
N HIS A 1028 -7.02 24.16 13.97
CA HIS A 1028 -8.22 23.76 13.24
C HIS A 1028 -7.96 22.74 12.12
N HIS A 1029 -6.72 22.22 12.02
CA HIS A 1029 -6.33 21.21 11.03
C HIS A 1029 -6.69 21.64 9.60
N ILE A 1030 -6.51 22.92 9.30
CA ILE A 1030 -6.78 23.50 7.98
C ILE A 1030 -5.69 23.01 7.03
N SER A 1031 -6.08 22.36 5.95
CA SER A 1031 -5.14 21.79 4.97
C SER A 1031 -4.66 22.82 3.93
N MET A 1032 -4.48 24.07 4.36
CA MET A 1032 -3.91 25.16 3.56
C MET A 1032 -2.46 24.81 3.19
N CYS A 1033 -2.20 24.55 1.91
CA CYS A 1033 -0.89 24.06 1.48
C CYS A 1033 0.20 25.13 1.62
N GLY A 1034 -0.08 26.39 1.27
CA GLY A 1034 0.88 27.50 1.30
C GLY A 1034 0.92 28.30 2.60
N VAL A 1035 0.52 27.73 3.75
CA VAL A 1035 0.56 28.45 5.04
C VAL A 1035 1.97 28.94 5.39
N LEU A 1036 3.01 28.11 5.24
CA LEU A 1036 4.39 28.52 5.55
C LEU A 1036 4.90 29.60 4.58
N PRO A 1037 4.73 29.48 3.25
CA PRO A 1037 4.96 30.58 2.32
C PRO A 1037 4.28 31.90 2.72
N ALA A 1038 3.00 31.86 3.10
CA ALA A 1038 2.27 33.06 3.52
C ALA A 1038 2.86 33.70 4.78
N VAL A 1039 3.14 32.88 5.81
CA VAL A 1039 3.76 33.33 7.07
C VAL A 1039 5.14 33.94 6.81
N ILE A 1040 5.98 33.31 5.99
CA ILE A 1040 7.31 33.79 5.63
C ILE A 1040 7.23 35.16 4.96
N VAL A 1041 6.37 35.32 3.96
CA VAL A 1041 6.24 36.58 3.21
C VAL A 1041 5.69 37.69 4.10
N MET A 1042 4.63 37.44 4.86
CA MET A 1042 4.07 38.42 5.80
C MET A 1042 5.10 38.85 6.84
N LYS A 1043 5.86 37.91 7.42
CA LYS A 1043 6.95 38.24 8.35
C LYS A 1043 8.09 39.01 7.69
N ALA A 1044 8.44 38.71 6.43
CA ALA A 1044 9.47 39.47 5.71
C ALA A 1044 9.01 40.93 5.51
N LEU A 1045 7.75 41.13 5.10
CA LEU A 1045 7.15 42.45 4.98
C LEU A 1045 7.06 43.19 6.33
N GLN A 1046 6.73 42.50 7.43
CA GLN A 1046 6.77 43.09 8.78
C GLN A 1046 8.18 43.58 9.13
N LYS A 1047 9.22 42.75 8.89
CA LYS A 1047 10.62 43.11 9.18
C LYS A 1047 11.11 44.28 8.31
N MET A 1048 10.55 44.45 7.12
CA MET A 1048 10.81 45.60 6.23
C MET A 1048 9.94 46.83 6.54
N GLY A 1049 8.99 46.74 7.48
CA GLY A 1049 8.03 47.80 7.77
C GLY A 1049 7.06 48.09 6.62
N LYS A 1050 6.79 47.09 5.77
CA LYS A 1050 5.88 47.21 4.62
C LYS A 1050 4.48 46.68 4.92
N LEU A 1051 4.34 45.59 5.70
CA LEU A 1051 3.05 44.95 6.00
C LEU A 1051 2.09 45.92 6.69
N SER A 1052 1.11 46.41 5.95
CA SER A 1052 0.22 47.50 6.32
C SER A 1052 -1.22 47.31 5.82
N GLN A 1053 -1.43 46.56 4.74
CA GLN A 1053 -2.75 46.31 4.18
C GLN A 1053 -2.86 45.00 3.40
N VAL A 1054 -4.08 44.46 3.36
CA VAL A 1054 -4.47 43.32 2.52
C VAL A 1054 -5.76 43.66 1.78
N GLU A 1055 -5.81 43.35 0.49
CA GLU A 1055 -7.04 43.40 -0.33
C GLU A 1055 -7.38 41.99 -0.82
N ARG A 1056 -8.60 41.54 -0.53
CA ARG A 1056 -9.13 40.28 -1.05
C ARG A 1056 -9.70 40.50 -2.45
N VAL A 1057 -9.06 39.93 -3.46
CA VAL A 1057 -9.49 40.03 -4.87
C VAL A 1057 -10.64 39.07 -5.17
N GLY A 1058 -10.58 37.85 -4.62
CA GLY A 1058 -11.61 36.83 -4.85
C GLY A 1058 -11.48 35.61 -3.96
N TYR A 1059 -12.57 34.86 -3.85
CA TYR A 1059 -12.62 33.56 -3.20
C TYR A 1059 -13.62 32.65 -3.93
N ALA A 1060 -13.24 31.41 -4.18
CA ALA A 1060 -14.11 30.38 -4.74
C ALA A 1060 -13.76 29.00 -4.18
N THR A 1061 -14.61 28.01 -4.45
CA THR A 1061 -14.27 26.60 -4.22
C THR A 1061 -14.37 25.82 -5.52
N SER A 1062 -13.74 24.64 -5.59
CA SER A 1062 -13.87 23.75 -6.75
C SER A 1062 -15.33 23.37 -7.05
N GLY A 1063 -16.20 23.39 -6.03
CA GLY A 1063 -17.64 23.17 -6.19
C GLY A 1063 -18.37 24.26 -6.98
N ASP A 1064 -17.81 25.48 -7.04
CA ASP A 1064 -18.35 26.55 -7.88
C ASP A 1064 -18.18 26.25 -9.39
N VAL A 1065 -17.19 25.40 -9.74
CA VAL A 1065 -16.92 24.96 -11.12
C VAL A 1065 -17.55 23.60 -11.41
N THR A 1066 -17.45 22.63 -10.50
CA THR A 1066 -17.91 21.26 -10.74
C THR A 1066 -19.39 21.03 -10.42
N GLY A 1067 -19.99 21.88 -9.57
CA GLY A 1067 -21.31 21.67 -8.98
C GLY A 1067 -21.34 20.67 -7.82
N ASP A 1068 -20.25 19.92 -7.58
CA ASP A 1068 -20.15 19.01 -6.44
C ASP A 1068 -19.68 19.77 -5.19
N ARG A 1069 -20.58 19.88 -4.21
CA ARG A 1069 -20.34 20.58 -2.94
C ARG A 1069 -20.04 19.66 -1.77
N SER A 1070 -19.98 18.35 -2.00
CA SER A 1070 -19.74 17.36 -0.95
C SER A 1070 -18.27 17.32 -0.49
N ARG A 1071 -17.36 17.68 -1.41
CA ARG A 1071 -15.92 17.65 -1.16
C ARG A 1071 -15.20 18.61 -2.11
N VAL A 1072 -14.78 19.77 -1.60
CA VAL A 1072 -14.21 20.85 -2.42
C VAL A 1072 -12.80 21.25 -1.97
N VAL A 1073 -12.11 22.05 -2.79
CA VAL A 1073 -10.87 22.76 -2.44
C VAL A 1073 -11.16 24.26 -2.52
N GLY A 1074 -10.61 25.04 -1.59
CA GLY A 1074 -10.80 26.49 -1.53
C GLY A 1074 -9.68 27.25 -2.24
N TYR A 1075 -10.02 28.36 -2.88
CA TYR A 1075 -9.11 29.20 -3.65
C TYR A 1075 -9.31 30.65 -3.26
N ALA A 1076 -8.23 31.33 -2.88
CA ALA A 1076 -8.26 32.74 -2.50
C ALA A 1076 -7.20 33.54 -3.25
N GLY A 1077 -7.56 34.74 -3.68
CA GLY A 1077 -6.65 35.69 -4.31
C GLY A 1077 -6.51 36.94 -3.45
N LEU A 1078 -5.28 37.30 -3.08
CA LEU A 1078 -4.99 38.43 -2.19
C LEU A 1078 -3.90 39.33 -2.77
N LEU A 1079 -4.01 40.62 -2.48
CA LEU A 1079 -2.95 41.62 -2.68
C LEU A 1079 -2.49 42.09 -1.30
N ILE A 1080 -1.17 42.18 -1.08
CA ILE A 1080 -0.58 42.45 0.23
C ILE A 1080 0.48 43.53 0.08
N ASN A 1081 0.42 44.55 0.93
CA ASN A 1081 1.42 45.62 0.97
C ASN A 1081 1.98 45.75 2.37
#